data_AF-A0A1I2XRZ0-F1
#
_entry.id   AF-A0A1I2XRZ0-F1
#
_cell.length_a   1.000
_cell.length_b   1.000
_cell.length_c   1.000
_cell.angle_alpha   90.00
_cell.angle_beta   90.00
_cell.angle_gamma   90.00
#
_symmetry.space_group_name_H-M   'P 1'
#
loop_
_entity.id
_entity.type
_entity.pdbx_description
1 polymer ?
#
loop_
_entity_poly.entity_id
_entity_poly.type
_entity_poly.pdbx_seq_one_letter_code
_entity_poly.pdbx_strand_id
1 'polypeptide(L)'
;MKFGKHNTALKILTVVCLTIPLVMILNGIKGAGGHMAFQLQPPAVWAGESTEISEQMGNGAKLQQAIDLVTSMRKDFPSENGTREVWVKTGGKLGNVRCILETKGVPKGAEQYEVTLTKKWDVTVNAVQPVSYWKYKVTGERVELVEFQDNDDAVVTMNAVKMAELYAKAATSAEKVQLIILEANSALSRLTGAERDELISWLEDLSRNDDDGAVRQAVLGVLYHAGNKDALSRLVREVEANGVAWEGRIPAFGIDWQLLQEIYQNYPASYLARGMVAYEKVRGESYFAITRAAEEENPYAWIPGYEHGDQQYDPDREIPGWESFLEEFSGHPAADDAAYRLARCYEIKGRWQDALQTLHRALSLPDGDICYHVTGRITYILDVRMTGSQLAELSAGEPEPVIQQMSRYTLAVKTLRSEEYRKAAFMLADFRADLQSGAVSPSLPPFISTGTIRGAEYDFTGAVEKQLEQAEKLADLQEAREKSQDPADLYNLAAAIFHDQNIYYNHLWAGNRQYFNWLGYILDSYYSDDNKGPAEMAGFAQEMINYCHSARLFEEVYENPAAASELKAKALFSLGLSQLGIYNWGEDAFVAFDREELKEDIISTFEQFVREFPSSTMADDALLALADFSGRRDYLERIFSDYPQGDVVPKAEALLEKMSSPYYSPEYRH
;
A
#
# COMPACT_ATOMS: atom_id res chain seq x y z
N MET A 1 37.82 -5.36 -4.18
CA MET A 1 37.46 -3.93 -4.02
C MET A 1 37.05 -3.69 -2.57
N LYS A 2 37.53 -2.60 -1.94
CA LYS A 2 37.25 -2.26 -0.54
C LYS A 2 35.81 -1.73 -0.41
N PHE A 3 34.98 -2.37 0.43
CA PHE A 3 33.68 -1.83 0.81
C PHE A 3 33.82 -0.86 1.99
N GLY A 4 33.45 0.39 1.76
CA GLY A 4 33.44 1.47 2.74
C GLY A 4 32.11 1.56 3.49
N LYS A 5 32.24 1.83 4.79
CA LYS A 5 31.21 2.10 5.81
C LYS A 5 30.01 2.93 5.31
N HIS A 6 28.80 2.40 5.42
CA HIS A 6 27.54 3.10 5.77
C HIS A 6 26.48 2.05 6.16
N ASN A 7 26.30 1.77 7.46
CA ASN A 7 25.17 0.92 7.90
C ASN A 7 24.75 1.19 9.36
N THR A 8 24.36 2.44 9.64
CA THR A 8 23.84 2.87 10.96
C THR A 8 22.34 3.13 10.92
N ALA A 9 21.78 3.51 9.76
CA ALA A 9 20.34 3.75 9.59
C ALA A 9 19.49 2.47 9.65
N LEU A 10 20.03 1.33 9.19
CA LEU A 10 19.31 0.06 9.15
C LEU A 10 19.07 -0.55 10.56
N LYS A 11 19.93 -0.24 11.55
CA LYS A 11 19.80 -0.77 12.91
C LYS A 11 18.76 -0.05 13.77
N ILE A 12 18.42 1.19 13.43
CA ILE A 12 17.44 1.99 14.19
C ILE A 12 16.01 1.64 13.75
N LEU A 13 15.82 1.32 12.47
CA LEU A 13 14.51 0.94 11.93
C LEU A 13 14.03 -0.44 12.42
N THR A 14 14.95 -1.40 12.63
CA THR A 14 14.60 -2.75 13.13
C THR A 14 14.09 -2.74 14.58
N VAL A 15 14.52 -1.79 15.42
CA VAL A 15 14.11 -1.72 16.84
C VAL A 15 12.72 -1.07 17.00
N VAL A 16 12.34 -0.18 16.09
CA VAL A 16 11.01 0.47 16.08
C VAL A 16 9.93 -0.46 15.51
N CYS A 17 10.26 -1.30 14.52
CA CYS A 17 9.28 -2.22 13.91
C CYS A 17 8.91 -3.44 14.78
N LEU A 18 9.73 -3.81 15.77
CA LEU A 18 9.45 -4.96 16.65
C LEU A 18 8.65 -4.61 17.92
N THR A 19 8.53 -3.33 18.27
CA THR A 19 7.86 -2.91 19.52
C THR A 19 6.36 -2.64 19.36
N ILE A 20 5.90 -2.27 18.16
CA ILE A 20 4.48 -1.97 17.90
C ILE A 20 3.59 -3.23 17.86
N PRO A 21 4.00 -4.37 17.24
CA PRO A 21 3.19 -5.60 17.26
C PRO A 21 3.12 -6.22 18.66
N LEU A 22 4.18 -6.11 19.45
CA LEU A 22 4.25 -6.67 20.81
C LEU A 22 3.27 -5.96 21.77
N VAL A 23 3.04 -4.66 21.59
CA VAL A 23 2.08 -3.87 22.39
C VAL A 23 0.62 -4.15 21.99
N MET A 24 0.37 -4.54 20.73
CA MET A 24 -0.97 -4.94 20.28
C MET A 24 -1.34 -6.36 20.74
N ILE A 25 -0.37 -7.26 20.84
CA ILE A 25 -0.59 -8.63 21.35
C ILE A 25 -0.81 -8.65 22.87
N LEU A 26 -0.21 -7.71 23.61
CA LEU A 26 -0.33 -7.66 25.07
C LEU A 26 -1.63 -7.00 25.60
N ASN A 27 -2.35 -6.23 24.78
CA ASN A 27 -3.53 -5.44 25.20
C ASN A 27 -4.86 -6.04 24.72
N GLY A 28 -5.14 -7.29 25.12
CA GLY A 28 -6.36 -8.04 24.76
C GLY A 28 -7.66 -7.20 24.82
N ILE A 29 -8.28 -7.01 23.66
CA ILE A 29 -9.51 -6.24 23.51
C ILE A 29 -10.70 -7.13 23.88
N LYS A 30 -11.39 -6.76 24.96
CA LYS A 30 -12.75 -7.24 25.29
C LYS A 30 -13.77 -6.16 24.91
N GLY A 31 -14.80 -6.54 24.15
CA GLY A 31 -15.93 -5.69 23.85
C GLY A 31 -16.99 -5.68 24.96
N ALA A 32 -17.65 -4.54 25.15
CA ALA A 32 -19.08 -4.42 25.45
C ALA A 32 -19.46 -2.92 25.43
N GLY A 33 -20.62 -2.61 24.83
CA GLY A 33 -21.04 -1.25 24.46
C GLY A 33 -21.34 -0.28 25.59
N GLY A 34 -21.39 0.99 25.21
CA GLY A 34 -21.82 2.12 26.04
C GLY A 34 -21.24 3.43 25.50
N HIS A 35 -22.12 4.40 25.24
CA HIS A 35 -21.86 5.74 24.73
C HIS A 35 -20.51 6.37 25.17
N MET A 36 -19.75 6.93 24.22
CA MET A 36 -18.68 7.88 24.52
C MET A 36 -18.83 9.17 23.71
N ALA A 37 -19.08 10.27 24.44
CA ALA A 37 -18.74 11.60 23.98
C ALA A 37 -17.21 11.69 23.87
N PHE A 38 -16.71 12.23 22.75
CA PHE A 38 -15.30 12.54 22.59
C PHE A 38 -14.92 13.72 23.50
N GLN A 39 -14.52 13.41 24.73
CA GLN A 39 -13.53 14.22 25.43
C GLN A 39 -12.17 13.58 25.15
N LEU A 40 -11.24 14.37 24.59
CA LEU A 40 -9.83 13.99 24.48
C LEU A 40 -9.33 13.59 25.88
N GLN A 41 -9.20 12.29 26.13
CA GLN A 41 -8.53 11.81 27.32
C GLN A 41 -7.02 12.04 27.18
N PRO A 42 -6.34 12.50 28.24
CA PRO A 42 -4.88 12.53 28.27
C PRO A 42 -4.30 11.11 28.13
N PRO A 43 -3.05 10.97 27.65
CA PRO A 43 -2.44 9.68 27.36
C PRO A 43 -2.41 8.77 28.61
N ALA A 44 -2.64 7.48 28.38
CA ALA A 44 -2.72 6.45 29.40
C ALA A 44 -1.49 6.43 30.33
N VAL A 45 -1.76 6.31 31.63
CA VAL A 45 -0.78 6.09 32.70
C VAL A 45 -0.06 4.77 32.43
N TRP A 46 1.27 4.83 32.24
CA TRP A 46 2.11 3.64 32.21
C TRP A 46 2.27 3.11 33.64
N ALA A 47 1.73 1.93 33.92
CA ALA A 47 2.03 1.17 35.14
C ALA A 47 3.02 0.05 34.77
N GLY A 48 4.31 0.30 34.97
CA GLY A 48 5.32 -0.77 35.03
C GLY A 48 5.28 -1.46 36.40
N GLU A 49 5.77 -2.70 36.46
CA GLU A 49 5.90 -3.45 37.72
C GLU A 49 6.66 -2.63 38.78
N SER A 50 6.04 -2.50 39.95
CA SER A 50 6.44 -1.59 41.03
C SER A 50 7.78 -1.99 41.64
N THR A 51 8.73 -1.05 41.68
CA THR A 51 9.87 -1.13 42.61
C THR A 51 9.58 -0.16 43.74
N GLU A 52 9.15 -0.67 44.91
CA GLU A 52 8.84 0.18 46.06
C GLU A 52 9.98 1.18 46.35
N ILE A 53 9.64 2.47 46.30
CA ILE A 53 10.54 3.54 46.72
C ILE A 53 10.79 3.35 48.22
N SER A 54 11.99 2.89 48.57
CA SER A 54 12.37 2.71 49.97
C SER A 54 12.12 4.00 50.76
N GLU A 55 11.29 3.91 51.83
CA GLU A 55 11.01 5.01 52.76
C GLU A 55 12.29 5.61 53.38
N GLN A 56 13.43 4.92 53.28
CA GLN A 56 14.72 5.33 53.82
C GLN A 56 15.51 6.30 52.91
N MET A 57 15.02 6.61 51.71
CA MET A 57 15.69 7.55 50.81
C MET A 57 15.51 9.01 51.27
N GLY A 58 16.62 9.74 51.43
CA GLY A 58 16.58 11.18 51.68
C GLY A 58 15.92 11.95 50.53
N ASN A 59 15.32 13.10 50.82
CA ASN A 59 14.58 13.93 49.85
C ASN A 59 15.34 14.22 48.55
N GLY A 60 16.68 14.34 48.60
CA GLY A 60 17.50 14.51 47.40
C GLY A 60 17.50 13.30 46.46
N ALA A 61 17.50 12.08 47.01
CA ALA A 61 17.49 10.85 46.21
C ALA A 61 16.09 10.59 45.60
N LYS A 62 15.02 10.91 46.34
CA LYS A 62 13.65 10.87 45.81
C LYS A 62 13.42 11.92 44.71
N LEU A 63 13.98 13.12 44.85
CA LEU A 63 13.96 14.14 43.80
C LEU A 63 14.71 13.69 42.54
N GLN A 64 15.88 13.08 42.72
CA GLN A 64 16.67 12.54 41.61
C GLN A 64 15.89 11.45 40.85
N GLN A 65 15.24 10.54 41.57
CA GLN A 65 14.36 9.53 40.97
C GLN A 65 13.20 10.14 40.17
N ALA A 66 12.58 11.22 40.67
CA ALA A 66 11.54 11.93 39.95
C ALA A 66 12.06 12.57 38.64
N ILE A 67 13.29 13.10 38.65
CA ILE A 67 13.95 13.61 37.44
C ILE A 67 14.25 12.47 36.47
N ASP A 68 14.77 11.33 36.95
CA ASP A 68 15.08 10.16 36.11
C ASP A 68 13.83 9.62 35.42
N LEU A 69 12.69 9.54 36.13
CA LEU A 69 11.41 9.13 35.54
C LEU A 69 11.00 10.05 34.38
N VAL A 70 11.06 11.37 34.58
CA VAL A 70 10.68 12.35 33.55
C VAL A 70 11.65 12.35 32.36
N THR A 71 12.95 12.27 32.63
CA THR A 71 13.99 12.29 31.58
C THR A 71 14.12 10.96 30.85
N SER A 72 13.63 9.85 31.41
CA SER A 72 13.49 8.58 30.68
C SER A 72 12.51 8.68 29.50
N MET A 73 11.48 9.54 29.62
CA MET A 73 10.53 9.86 28.56
C MET A 73 11.06 10.91 27.58
N ARG A 74 12.01 11.77 28.00
CA ARG A 74 12.65 12.81 27.19
C ARG A 74 14.18 12.77 27.36
N LYS A 75 14.80 11.78 26.73
CA LYS A 75 16.22 11.40 26.89
C LYS A 75 17.21 12.49 26.44
N ASP A 76 16.72 13.50 25.75
CA ASP A 76 17.45 14.67 25.32
C ASP A 76 17.68 15.69 26.45
N PHE A 77 17.04 15.56 27.62
CA PHE A 77 17.29 16.45 28.75
C PHE A 77 18.37 15.92 29.73
N PRO A 78 19.05 16.79 30.49
CA PRO A 78 19.91 16.37 31.61
C PRO A 78 19.14 15.48 32.59
N SER A 79 19.73 14.36 33.00
CA SER A 79 19.15 13.46 34.00
C SER A 79 19.29 13.99 35.43
N GLU A 80 19.83 15.19 35.64
CA GLU A 80 19.98 15.83 36.94
C GLU A 80 19.60 17.31 36.85
N ASN A 81 19.43 17.97 37.99
CA ASN A 81 19.21 19.42 38.01
C ASN A 81 20.38 20.15 37.35
N GLY A 82 20.13 20.80 36.22
CA GLY A 82 21.19 21.47 35.47
C GLY A 82 20.82 21.77 34.03
N THR A 83 21.83 22.16 33.26
CA THR A 83 21.71 22.52 31.85
C THR A 83 22.66 21.71 30.99
N ARG A 84 22.24 21.33 29.79
CA ARG A 84 23.05 20.70 28.75
C ARG A 84 22.89 21.48 27.46
N GLU A 85 24.02 21.86 26.85
CA GLU A 85 24.02 22.40 25.50
C GLU A 85 23.99 21.25 24.48
N VAL A 86 23.13 21.37 23.48
CA VAL A 86 23.08 20.45 22.34
C VAL A 86 22.99 21.23 21.05
N TRP A 87 23.48 20.63 19.97
CA TRP A 87 23.34 21.16 18.62
C TRP A 87 22.22 20.39 17.92
N VAL A 88 21.11 21.06 17.64
CA VAL A 88 19.95 20.46 16.98
C VAL A 88 19.98 20.84 15.50
N LYS A 89 19.90 19.84 14.63
CA LYS A 89 19.79 20.06 13.18
C LYS A 89 18.35 20.50 12.88
N THR A 90 18.15 21.75 12.48
CA THR A 90 16.80 22.34 12.32
C THR A 90 16.24 22.26 10.89
N GLY A 91 16.91 21.53 9.99
CA GLY A 91 16.62 21.65 8.55
C GLY A 91 17.00 23.03 7.99
N GLY A 92 17.22 23.14 6.68
CA GLY A 92 17.53 24.41 6.03
C GLY A 92 18.90 25.04 6.38
N LYS A 93 19.06 26.35 6.13
CA LYS A 93 20.33 27.10 6.22
C LYS A 93 20.79 27.44 7.65
N LEU A 94 19.92 27.36 8.66
CA LEU A 94 20.34 27.49 10.06
C LEU A 94 21.28 26.36 10.48
N GLY A 95 21.24 25.23 9.75
CA GLY A 95 22.12 24.10 9.96
C GLY A 95 21.88 23.48 11.33
N ASN A 96 22.91 23.54 12.18
CA ASN A 96 22.79 23.14 13.57
C ASN A 96 22.60 24.40 14.41
N VAL A 97 21.47 24.50 15.11
CA VAL A 97 21.20 25.58 16.06
C VAL A 97 21.56 25.08 17.46
N ARG A 98 22.29 25.90 18.21
CA ARG A 98 22.61 25.61 19.61
C ARG A 98 21.32 25.72 20.44
N CYS A 99 21.08 24.73 21.28
CA CYS A 99 19.96 24.70 22.22
C CYS A 99 20.49 24.46 23.63
N ILE A 100 19.90 25.14 24.60
CA ILE A 100 20.15 24.92 26.02
C ILE A 100 18.96 24.14 26.58
N LEU A 101 19.20 22.91 26.99
CA LEU A 101 18.23 22.04 27.63
C LEU A 101 18.44 22.10 29.14
N GLU A 102 17.41 22.48 29.87
CA GLU A 102 17.43 22.67 31.32
C GLU A 102 16.45 21.70 31.97
N THR A 103 16.91 21.02 33.01
CA THR A 103 16.08 20.18 33.89
C THR A 103 16.06 20.81 35.27
N LYS A 104 14.86 21.06 35.81
CA LYS A 104 14.67 21.62 37.14
C LYS A 104 13.58 20.87 37.90
N GLY A 105 14.00 20.05 38.85
CA GLY A 105 13.17 19.38 39.84
C GLY A 105 13.09 20.18 41.15
N VAL A 106 11.88 20.33 41.69
CA VAL A 106 11.60 21.00 42.97
C VAL A 106 10.64 20.14 43.81
N PRO A 107 10.92 19.89 45.10
CA PRO A 107 9.98 19.20 45.98
C PRO A 107 8.77 20.10 46.29
N LYS A 108 7.57 19.54 46.24
CA LYS A 108 6.28 20.21 46.55
C LYS A 108 5.55 19.62 47.75
N GLY A 109 6.04 18.50 48.30
CA GLY A 109 5.49 17.83 49.48
C GLY A 109 6.33 16.59 49.83
N ALA A 110 5.87 15.78 50.79
CA ALA A 110 6.59 14.58 51.25
C ALA A 110 6.87 13.56 50.12
N GLU A 111 5.98 13.51 49.11
CA GLU A 111 6.06 12.56 47.99
C GLU A 111 5.66 13.18 46.65
N GLN A 112 5.64 14.51 46.57
CA GLN A 112 5.27 15.23 45.35
C GLN A 112 6.43 16.08 44.86
N TYR A 113 6.79 15.91 43.60
CA TYR A 113 7.86 16.65 42.93
C TYR A 113 7.32 17.30 41.67
N GLU A 114 7.86 18.48 41.36
CA GLU A 114 7.62 19.17 40.11
C GLU A 114 8.91 19.15 39.31
N VAL A 115 8.89 18.58 38.12
CA VAL A 115 10.03 18.55 37.20
C VAL A 115 9.70 19.38 35.97
N THR A 116 10.44 20.45 35.76
CA THR A 116 10.31 21.31 34.58
C THR A 116 11.48 21.04 33.65
N LEU A 117 11.16 20.70 32.40
CA LEU A 117 12.09 20.61 31.30
C LEU A 117 11.95 21.89 30.47
N THR A 118 13.04 22.58 30.17
CA THR A 118 13.04 23.82 29.37
C THR A 118 14.07 23.74 28.26
N LYS A 119 13.63 23.99 27.02
CA LYS A 119 14.49 24.04 25.84
C LYS A 119 14.52 25.46 25.30
N LYS A 120 15.68 26.11 25.45
CA LYS A 120 15.93 27.48 24.98
C LYS A 120 16.75 27.40 23.70
N TRP A 121 16.22 27.93 22.61
CA TRP A 121 16.95 27.96 21.35
C TRP A 121 17.87 29.18 21.31
N ASP A 122 19.13 29.00 20.96
CA ASP A 122 20.11 30.10 20.85
C ASP A 122 20.00 30.79 19.49
N VAL A 123 18.77 31.18 19.16
CA VAL A 123 18.40 31.95 17.99
C VAL A 123 17.27 32.86 18.39
N THR A 124 17.19 34.02 17.73
CA THR A 124 16.07 34.94 17.90
C THR A 124 15.18 34.83 16.67
N VAL A 125 13.90 34.59 16.89
CA VAL A 125 12.85 34.55 15.89
C VAL A 125 11.88 35.69 16.25
N ASN A 126 11.72 36.65 15.36
CA ASN A 126 10.80 37.79 15.56
C ASN A 126 11.13 38.61 16.83
N ALA A 127 12.42 38.86 17.08
CA ALA A 127 12.94 39.49 18.29
C ALA A 127 12.64 38.73 19.61
N VAL A 128 12.11 37.51 19.54
CA VAL A 128 11.83 36.64 20.68
C VAL A 128 12.71 35.40 20.61
N GLN A 129 13.25 34.97 21.75
CA GLN A 129 13.94 33.69 21.83
C GLN A 129 12.89 32.57 21.95
N PRO A 130 12.85 31.58 21.03
CA PRO A 130 11.97 30.44 21.19
C PRO A 130 12.35 29.66 22.46
N VAL A 131 11.39 29.51 23.36
CA VAL A 131 11.54 28.74 24.60
C VAL A 131 10.39 27.75 24.71
N SER A 132 10.70 26.46 24.68
CA SER A 132 9.74 25.39 24.94
C SER A 132 9.89 24.92 26.38
N TYR A 133 8.80 24.59 27.06
CA TYR A 133 8.86 23.98 28.38
C TYR A 133 7.77 22.95 28.61
N TRP A 134 8.07 21.95 29.44
CA TRP A 134 7.16 20.90 29.86
C TRP A 134 7.29 20.72 31.36
N LYS A 135 6.18 20.87 32.08
CA LYS A 135 6.13 20.83 33.53
C LYS A 135 5.34 19.60 33.97
N TYR A 136 6.03 18.73 34.70
CA TYR A 136 5.51 17.46 35.16
C TYR A 136 5.31 17.47 36.67
N LYS A 137 4.23 16.86 37.13
CA LYS A 137 4.02 16.47 38.52
C LYS A 137 4.35 14.99 38.66
N VAL A 138 5.21 14.66 39.62
CA VAL A 138 5.63 13.28 39.91
C VAL A 138 5.18 12.93 41.33
N THR A 139 4.47 11.82 41.49
CA THR A 139 4.01 11.27 42.78
C THR A 139 4.23 9.76 42.81
N GLY A 140 5.20 9.30 43.59
CA GLY A 140 5.71 7.93 43.46
C GLY A 140 6.27 7.69 42.06
N GLU A 141 5.80 6.62 41.40
CA GLU A 141 6.16 6.30 40.01
C GLU A 141 5.25 6.99 38.96
N ARG A 142 4.18 7.68 39.39
CA ARG A 142 3.25 8.34 38.47
C ARG A 142 3.79 9.68 38.02
N VAL A 143 3.85 9.89 36.69
CA VAL A 143 4.22 11.15 36.05
C VAL A 143 3.01 11.73 35.31
N GLU A 144 2.70 13.00 35.55
CA GLU A 144 1.58 13.73 34.93
C GLU A 144 2.08 15.04 34.32
N LEU A 145 1.78 15.28 33.03
CA LEU A 145 2.07 16.56 32.38
C LEU A 145 1.01 17.60 32.79
N VAL A 146 1.44 18.66 33.47
CA VAL A 146 0.54 19.66 34.07
C VAL A 146 0.42 20.91 33.20
N GLU A 147 1.51 21.28 32.53
CA GLU A 147 1.62 22.50 31.75
C GLU A 147 2.70 22.31 30.68
N PHE A 148 2.44 22.74 29.45
CA PHE A 148 3.48 22.76 28.41
C PHE A 148 3.29 23.90 27.43
N GLN A 149 4.39 24.32 26.84
CA GLN A 149 4.45 25.20 25.68
C GLN A 149 5.54 24.64 24.76
N ASP A 150 5.19 24.28 23.54
CA ASP A 150 6.14 23.79 22.54
C ASP A 150 6.31 24.85 21.45
N ASN A 151 7.47 25.50 21.45
CA ASN A 151 7.87 26.52 20.47
C ASN A 151 9.01 26.03 19.57
N ASP A 152 9.27 24.71 19.52
CA ASP A 152 10.35 24.17 18.72
C ASP A 152 10.17 24.48 17.22
N ASP A 153 8.92 24.53 16.77
CA ASP A 153 8.55 24.88 15.39
C ASP A 153 8.80 26.36 15.05
N ALA A 154 8.84 27.26 16.04
CA ALA A 154 9.12 28.68 15.81
C ALA A 154 10.56 28.89 15.29
N VAL A 155 11.47 27.95 15.56
CA VAL A 155 12.86 28.01 15.08
C VAL A 155 12.94 27.80 13.57
N VAL A 156 11.90 27.21 12.98
CA VAL A 156 11.72 27.02 11.54
C VAL A 156 10.65 28.00 11.05
N THR A 157 10.75 29.29 11.40
CA THR A 157 9.78 30.28 10.89
C THR A 157 10.06 30.54 9.41
N MET A 158 9.13 30.10 8.57
CA MET A 158 9.20 30.25 7.12
C MET A 158 8.63 31.63 6.72
N ASN A 159 9.38 32.69 6.94
CA ASN A 159 8.98 34.05 6.54
C ASN A 159 9.22 34.32 5.04
N ALA A 160 8.76 35.47 4.54
CA ALA A 160 8.86 35.86 3.13
C ALA A 160 10.31 35.76 2.58
N VAL A 161 11.30 36.25 3.34
CA VAL A 161 12.72 36.20 2.94
C VAL A 161 13.19 34.76 2.80
N LYS A 162 12.83 33.88 3.73
CA LYS A 162 13.22 32.48 3.70
C LYS A 162 12.54 31.73 2.56
N MET A 163 11.26 32.00 2.34
CA MET A 163 10.49 31.46 1.23
C MET A 163 11.10 31.84 -0.12
N ALA A 164 11.40 33.12 -0.33
CA ALA A 164 12.06 33.60 -1.54
C ALA A 164 13.41 32.91 -1.79
N GLU A 165 14.19 32.68 -0.72
CA GLU A 165 15.48 32.01 -0.81
C GLU A 165 15.37 30.53 -1.21
N LEU A 166 14.39 29.81 -0.68
CA LEU A 166 14.15 28.41 -1.04
C LEU A 166 13.55 28.31 -2.43
N TYR A 167 12.62 29.20 -2.76
CA TYR A 167 12.00 29.31 -4.07
C TYR A 167 13.03 29.52 -5.18
N ALA A 168 14.00 30.42 -4.97
CA ALA A 168 15.09 30.67 -5.92
C ALA A 168 16.06 29.48 -6.12
N LYS A 169 16.03 28.49 -5.20
CA LYS A 169 16.86 27.28 -5.28
C LYS A 169 16.13 26.07 -5.84
N ALA A 170 14.80 26.11 -5.88
CA ALA A 170 14.01 25.06 -6.48
C ALA A 170 14.42 24.92 -7.95
N ALA A 171 14.85 23.72 -8.33
CA ALA A 171 15.34 23.39 -9.66
C ALA A 171 14.20 23.15 -10.66
N THR A 172 13.01 22.81 -10.15
CA THR A 172 11.83 22.52 -10.96
C THR A 172 10.61 23.31 -10.49
N SER A 173 9.66 23.49 -11.38
CA SER A 173 8.35 24.06 -11.05
C SER A 173 7.61 23.21 -10.01
N ALA A 174 7.74 21.89 -10.05
CA ALA A 174 7.10 21.00 -9.08
C ALA A 174 7.61 21.26 -7.65
N GLU A 175 8.91 21.49 -7.49
CA GLU A 175 9.50 21.87 -6.20
C GLU A 175 8.99 23.25 -5.73
N LYS A 176 8.83 24.21 -6.64
CA LYS A 176 8.27 25.54 -6.35
C LYS A 176 6.81 25.46 -5.90
N VAL A 177 5.98 24.70 -6.61
CA VAL A 177 4.57 24.48 -6.29
C VAL A 177 4.42 23.82 -4.92
N GLN A 178 5.20 22.77 -4.63
CA GLN A 178 5.18 22.13 -3.31
C GLN A 178 5.57 23.08 -2.18
N LEU A 179 6.59 23.91 -2.40
CA LEU A 179 7.00 24.93 -1.44
C LEU A 179 5.86 25.92 -1.16
N ILE A 180 5.13 26.36 -2.18
CA ILE A 180 3.98 27.26 -2.01
C ILE A 180 2.85 26.58 -1.24
N ILE A 181 2.43 25.40 -1.68
CA ILE A 181 1.25 24.71 -1.12
C ILE A 181 1.49 24.27 0.32
N LEU A 182 2.65 23.67 0.62
CA LEU A 182 2.92 23.10 1.94
C LEU A 182 3.49 24.14 2.90
N GLU A 183 4.55 24.85 2.48
CA GLU A 183 5.32 25.69 3.39
C GLU A 183 4.72 27.10 3.51
N ALA A 184 4.32 27.73 2.40
CA ALA A 184 3.74 29.07 2.45
C ALA A 184 2.38 29.08 3.16
N ASN A 185 1.51 28.10 2.84
CA ASN A 185 0.20 27.96 3.46
C ASN A 185 0.32 27.71 4.98
N SER A 186 1.21 26.79 5.37
CA SER A 186 1.52 26.54 6.78
C SER A 186 2.06 27.79 7.48
N ALA A 187 2.97 28.53 6.84
CA ALA A 187 3.52 29.76 7.38
C ALA A 187 2.45 30.85 7.59
N LEU A 188 1.55 31.06 6.62
CA LEU A 188 0.48 32.06 6.72
C LEU A 188 -0.50 31.81 7.88
N SER A 189 -0.69 30.54 8.27
CA SER A 189 -1.51 30.19 9.43
C SER A 189 -0.85 30.54 10.77
N ARG A 190 0.49 30.70 10.80
CA ARG A 190 1.29 30.92 12.01
C ARG A 190 1.77 32.37 12.15
N LEU A 191 2.06 33.04 11.04
CA LEU A 191 2.54 34.43 11.01
C LEU A 191 1.40 35.40 11.33
N THR A 192 1.73 36.53 11.96
CA THR A 192 0.79 37.61 12.25
C THR A 192 1.43 38.98 11.97
N GLY A 193 0.61 40.02 11.81
CA GLY A 193 1.09 41.39 11.60
C GLY A 193 1.98 41.54 10.35
N ALA A 194 3.02 42.38 10.47
CA ALA A 194 3.86 42.79 9.34
C ALA A 194 4.50 41.62 8.58
N GLU A 195 4.91 40.56 9.25
CA GLU A 195 5.58 39.41 8.62
C GLU A 195 4.60 38.58 7.76
N ARG A 196 3.35 38.47 8.22
CA ARG A 196 2.27 37.87 7.43
C ARG A 196 2.00 38.72 6.19
N ASP A 197 1.95 40.04 6.37
CA ASP A 197 1.70 40.98 5.27
C ASP A 197 2.84 40.96 4.23
N GLU A 198 4.10 40.84 4.67
CA GLU A 198 5.25 40.66 3.80
C GLU A 198 5.18 39.35 3.00
N LEU A 199 4.79 38.23 3.63
CA LEU A 199 4.60 36.96 2.94
C LEU A 199 3.47 37.02 1.92
N ILE A 200 2.34 37.65 2.28
CA ILE A 200 1.23 37.89 1.34
C ILE A 200 1.69 38.77 0.18
N SER A 201 2.45 39.83 0.44
CA SER A 201 2.96 40.71 -0.62
C SER A 201 3.91 39.98 -1.57
N TRP A 202 4.75 39.08 -1.05
CA TRP A 202 5.63 38.25 -1.88
C TRP A 202 4.84 37.26 -2.75
N LEU A 203 3.82 36.61 -2.18
CA LEU A 203 2.89 35.76 -2.94
C LEU A 203 2.13 36.57 -4.00
N GLU A 204 1.67 37.77 -3.68
CA GLU A 204 1.02 38.67 -4.65
C GLU A 204 1.93 39.02 -5.84
N ASP A 205 3.22 39.24 -5.60
CA ASP A 205 4.21 39.47 -6.66
C ASP A 205 4.38 38.22 -7.54
N LEU A 206 4.58 37.04 -6.94
CA LEU A 206 4.69 35.78 -7.67
C LEU A 206 3.47 35.48 -8.53
N SER A 207 2.25 35.69 -8.00
CA SER A 207 1.01 35.45 -8.73
C SER A 207 0.83 36.32 -9.98
N ARG A 208 1.62 37.38 -10.15
CA ARG A 208 1.60 38.28 -11.31
C ARG A 208 2.78 38.08 -12.24
N ASN A 209 3.93 37.71 -11.69
CA ASN A 209 5.22 37.85 -12.35
C ASN A 209 5.96 36.53 -12.55
N ASP A 210 5.54 35.42 -11.94
CA ASP A 210 6.18 34.14 -12.23
C ASP A 210 5.83 33.68 -13.64
N ASP A 211 6.79 33.13 -14.37
CA ASP A 211 6.61 32.67 -15.74
C ASP A 211 5.79 31.36 -15.80
N ASP A 212 5.76 30.59 -14.70
CA ASP A 212 5.09 29.30 -14.63
C ASP A 212 3.62 29.42 -14.19
N GLY A 213 2.71 28.92 -15.02
CA GLY A 213 1.27 28.93 -14.73
C GLY A 213 0.88 28.10 -13.51
N ALA A 214 1.56 26.98 -13.24
CA ALA A 214 1.30 26.13 -12.08
C ALA A 214 1.63 26.84 -10.78
N VAL A 215 2.76 27.55 -10.76
CA VAL A 215 3.14 28.41 -9.64
C VAL A 215 2.08 29.49 -9.44
N ARG A 216 1.70 30.23 -10.49
CA ARG A 216 0.70 31.30 -10.36
C ARG A 216 -0.63 30.78 -9.80
N GLN A 217 -1.12 29.64 -10.29
CA GLN A 217 -2.35 29.01 -9.79
C GLN A 217 -2.23 28.58 -8.33
N ALA A 218 -1.14 27.91 -7.94
CA ALA A 218 -0.90 27.49 -6.56
C ALA A 218 -0.87 28.68 -5.59
N VAL A 219 -0.18 29.76 -5.98
CA VAL A 219 -0.11 30.99 -5.18
C VAL A 219 -1.49 31.63 -5.01
N LEU A 220 -2.29 31.72 -6.09
CA LEU A 220 -3.63 32.29 -6.03
C LEU A 220 -4.56 31.47 -5.13
N GLY A 221 -4.46 30.15 -5.13
CA GLY A 221 -5.15 29.28 -4.18
C GLY A 221 -4.77 29.57 -2.72
N VAL A 222 -3.46 29.63 -2.42
CA VAL A 222 -2.97 29.96 -1.07
C VAL A 222 -3.42 31.36 -0.62
N LEU A 223 -3.35 32.37 -1.50
CA LEU A 223 -3.84 33.71 -1.21
C LEU A 223 -5.34 33.74 -0.91
N TYR A 224 -6.13 32.96 -1.65
CA TYR A 224 -7.57 32.83 -1.41
C TYR A 224 -7.86 32.26 -0.01
N HIS A 225 -7.19 31.17 0.39
CA HIS A 225 -7.33 30.59 1.73
C HIS A 225 -6.82 31.53 2.85
N ALA A 226 -5.88 32.41 2.53
CA ALA A 226 -5.41 33.46 3.44
C ALA A 226 -6.41 34.63 3.62
N GLY A 227 -7.56 34.58 2.93
CA GLY A 227 -8.64 35.56 3.02
C GLY A 227 -8.68 36.60 1.89
N ASN A 228 -7.78 36.50 0.90
CA ASN A 228 -7.79 37.41 -0.25
C ASN A 228 -8.81 36.96 -1.29
N LYS A 229 -10.06 37.41 -1.14
CA LYS A 229 -11.18 36.99 -1.99
C LYS A 229 -11.02 37.34 -3.47
N ASP A 230 -10.29 38.41 -3.81
CA ASP A 230 -10.03 38.80 -5.20
C ASP A 230 -9.12 37.78 -5.92
N ALA A 231 -8.31 37.01 -5.17
CA ALA A 231 -7.47 35.96 -5.72
C ALA A 231 -8.29 34.89 -6.46
N LEU A 232 -9.53 34.61 -6.02
CA LEU A 232 -10.43 33.67 -6.68
C LEU A 232 -10.75 34.08 -8.13
N SER A 233 -11.11 35.34 -8.35
CA SER A 233 -11.41 35.86 -9.69
C SER A 233 -10.20 35.84 -10.63
N ARG A 234 -9.00 35.97 -10.06
CA ARG A 234 -7.74 35.90 -10.80
C ARG A 234 -7.38 34.46 -11.12
N LEU A 235 -7.62 33.55 -10.20
CA LEU A 235 -7.45 32.11 -10.40
C LEU A 235 -8.36 31.59 -11.51
N VAL A 236 -9.64 31.99 -11.51
CA VAL A 236 -10.59 31.65 -12.58
C VAL A 236 -10.09 32.12 -13.95
N ARG A 237 -9.54 33.33 -14.06
CA ARG A 237 -8.98 33.86 -15.32
C ARG A 237 -7.70 33.13 -15.74
N GLU A 238 -6.86 32.78 -14.77
CA GLU A 238 -5.63 32.01 -15.02
C GLU A 238 -5.96 30.62 -15.57
N VAL A 239 -6.95 29.94 -14.97
CA VAL A 239 -7.43 28.63 -15.42
C VAL A 239 -8.16 28.72 -16.77
N GLU A 240 -8.93 29.78 -17.04
CA GLU A 240 -9.54 29.98 -18.36
C GLU A 240 -8.49 30.10 -19.48
N ALA A 241 -7.36 30.76 -19.20
CA ALA A 241 -6.31 30.97 -20.18
C ALA A 241 -5.44 29.73 -20.41
N ASN A 242 -5.18 28.95 -19.35
CA ASN A 242 -4.12 27.94 -19.35
C ASN A 242 -4.60 26.52 -19.01
N GLY A 243 -5.87 26.31 -18.67
CA GLY A 243 -6.34 25.10 -18.00
C GLY A 243 -5.83 25.01 -16.56
N VAL A 244 -6.22 23.97 -15.83
CA VAL A 244 -5.60 23.65 -14.53
C VAL A 244 -4.22 23.08 -14.78
N ALA A 245 -3.22 23.67 -14.14
CA ALA A 245 -1.86 23.23 -14.27
C ALA A 245 -1.63 21.93 -13.46
N TRP A 246 -0.97 20.95 -14.09
CA TRP A 246 -0.65 19.66 -13.48
C TRP A 246 0.84 19.35 -13.65
N GLU A 247 1.52 19.07 -12.54
CA GLU A 247 2.94 18.72 -12.53
C GLU A 247 3.22 17.34 -11.92
N GLY A 248 2.26 16.42 -12.01
CA GLY A 248 2.47 15.01 -11.64
C GLY A 248 2.54 14.73 -10.15
N ARG A 249 2.25 15.70 -9.27
CA ARG A 249 2.12 15.51 -7.81
C ARG A 249 1.06 16.45 -7.24
N ILE A 250 0.12 15.83 -6.52
CA ILE A 250 -0.97 16.39 -5.69
C ILE A 250 -1.07 17.93 -5.70
N PRO A 251 -1.95 18.51 -6.53
CA PRO A 251 -2.47 19.85 -6.36
C PRO A 251 -3.56 19.78 -5.29
N ALA A 252 -3.35 20.51 -4.20
CA ALA A 252 -4.44 20.83 -3.28
C ALA A 252 -5.61 21.57 -3.96
N PHE A 253 -5.43 22.08 -5.19
CA PHE A 253 -6.45 22.80 -5.94
C PHE A 253 -7.54 21.91 -6.58
N GLY A 254 -7.21 20.70 -7.05
CA GLY A 254 -8.22 19.74 -7.55
C GLY A 254 -9.05 19.12 -6.42
N ILE A 255 -8.41 18.98 -5.26
CA ILE A 255 -8.97 18.32 -4.06
C ILE A 255 -9.77 19.27 -3.17
N ASP A 256 -9.60 20.60 -3.31
CA ASP A 256 -10.44 21.57 -2.59
C ASP A 256 -11.81 21.71 -3.25
N TRP A 257 -12.67 20.73 -2.96
CA TRP A 257 -14.04 20.69 -3.45
C TRP A 257 -14.84 21.94 -3.08
N GLN A 258 -14.52 22.63 -1.97
CA GLN A 258 -15.23 23.85 -1.56
C GLN A 258 -14.89 25.00 -2.50
N LEU A 259 -13.62 25.13 -2.87
CA LEU A 259 -13.15 26.10 -3.85
C LEU A 259 -13.80 25.86 -5.22
N LEU A 260 -13.82 24.61 -5.68
CA LEU A 260 -14.47 24.22 -6.93
C LEU A 260 -15.99 24.51 -6.90
N GLN A 261 -16.66 24.22 -5.79
CA GLN A 261 -18.08 24.52 -5.60
C GLN A 261 -18.35 26.03 -5.62
N GLU A 262 -17.50 26.84 -4.99
CA GLU A 262 -17.62 28.30 -5.01
C GLU A 262 -17.39 28.88 -6.42
N ILE A 263 -16.44 28.32 -7.17
CA ILE A 263 -16.23 28.70 -8.58
C ILE A 263 -17.45 28.36 -9.43
N TYR A 264 -18.00 27.15 -9.26
CA TYR A 264 -19.21 26.71 -9.95
C TYR A 264 -20.40 27.64 -9.71
N GLN A 265 -20.61 28.06 -8.45
CA GLN A 265 -21.72 28.92 -8.06
C GLN A 265 -21.54 30.39 -8.50
N ASN A 266 -20.33 30.94 -8.32
CA ASN A 266 -20.08 32.37 -8.51
C ASN A 266 -19.57 32.74 -9.91
N TYR A 267 -19.03 31.77 -10.66
CA TYR A 267 -18.46 31.96 -11.99
C TYR A 267 -18.97 30.91 -12.99
N PRO A 268 -20.30 30.82 -13.24
CA PRO A 268 -20.89 29.74 -14.05
C PRO A 268 -20.46 29.72 -15.52
N ALA A 269 -19.90 30.83 -16.02
CA ALA A 269 -19.36 30.91 -17.39
C ALA A 269 -17.89 30.49 -17.49
N SER A 270 -17.22 30.23 -16.38
CA SER A 270 -15.80 29.83 -16.34
C SER A 270 -15.57 28.45 -16.94
N TYR A 271 -14.35 28.20 -17.40
CA TYR A 271 -13.86 26.91 -17.88
C TYR A 271 -14.19 25.76 -16.92
N LEU A 272 -13.93 25.95 -15.63
CA LEU A 272 -14.23 24.94 -14.59
C LEU A 272 -15.73 24.68 -14.48
N ALA A 273 -16.56 25.73 -14.41
CA ALA A 273 -18.01 25.53 -14.28
C ALA A 273 -18.62 24.88 -15.54
N ARG A 274 -18.18 25.29 -16.74
CA ARG A 274 -18.62 24.67 -18.01
C ARG A 274 -18.17 23.21 -18.10
N GLY A 275 -16.95 22.91 -17.64
CA GLY A 275 -16.43 21.55 -17.54
C GLY A 275 -17.28 20.68 -16.62
N MET A 276 -17.60 21.15 -15.41
CA MET A 276 -18.49 20.43 -14.50
C MET A 276 -19.85 20.13 -15.14
N VAL A 277 -20.48 21.10 -15.79
CA VAL A 277 -21.77 20.88 -16.50
C VAL A 277 -21.63 19.85 -17.63
N ALA A 278 -20.53 19.90 -18.40
CA ALA A 278 -20.25 18.93 -19.44
C ALA A 278 -20.03 17.53 -18.88
N TYR A 279 -19.28 17.41 -17.78
CA TYR A 279 -19.04 16.15 -17.08
C TYR A 279 -20.35 15.55 -16.55
N GLU A 280 -21.17 16.34 -15.86
CA GLU A 280 -22.49 15.93 -15.34
C GLU A 280 -23.40 15.42 -16.45
N LYS A 281 -23.38 16.07 -17.62
CA LYS A 281 -24.18 15.68 -18.78
C LYS A 281 -23.79 14.30 -19.31
N VAL A 282 -22.51 13.95 -19.33
CA VAL A 282 -22.05 12.64 -19.79
C VAL A 282 -22.30 11.58 -18.73
N ARG A 283 -21.98 11.89 -17.47
CA ARG A 283 -22.13 10.94 -16.37
C ARG A 283 -23.59 10.63 -16.04
N GLY A 284 -24.47 11.63 -16.13
CA GLY A 284 -25.87 11.54 -15.68
C GLY A 284 -26.05 11.72 -14.17
N GLU A 285 -24.98 12.10 -13.45
CA GLU A 285 -24.96 12.36 -12.01
C GLU A 285 -24.32 13.73 -11.76
N SER A 286 -24.56 14.31 -10.57
CA SER A 286 -23.93 15.58 -10.21
C SER A 286 -22.43 15.39 -9.95
N TYR A 287 -21.64 16.39 -10.33
CA TYR A 287 -20.20 16.45 -10.10
C TYR A 287 -19.85 16.33 -8.62
N PHE A 288 -20.71 16.89 -7.77
CA PHE A 288 -20.58 16.89 -6.30
C PHE A 288 -21.40 15.77 -5.63
N ALA A 289 -21.71 14.67 -6.33
CA ALA A 289 -22.51 13.57 -5.77
C ALA A 289 -21.81 12.84 -4.61
N ILE A 290 -20.48 12.69 -4.63
CA ILE A 290 -19.70 12.05 -3.55
C ILE A 290 -19.81 12.86 -2.25
N THR A 291 -19.77 14.19 -2.34
CA THR A 291 -19.94 15.11 -1.20
C THR A 291 -21.33 15.03 -0.56
N ARG A 292 -22.39 14.69 -1.32
CA ARG A 292 -23.74 14.57 -0.77
C ARG A 292 -23.88 13.39 0.21
N ALA A 293 -23.17 12.29 -0.04
CA ALA A 293 -23.13 11.14 0.87
C ALA A 293 -22.35 11.44 2.18
N ALA A 294 -21.30 12.26 2.10
CA ALA A 294 -20.50 12.66 3.27
C ALA A 294 -21.18 13.72 4.15
N GLU A 295 -22.01 14.60 3.56
CA GLU A 295 -22.73 15.64 4.29
C GLU A 295 -24.09 15.18 4.85
N GLU A 296 -24.78 14.23 4.21
CA GLU A 296 -26.17 13.91 4.58
C GLU A 296 -26.35 12.78 5.62
N GLU A 297 -25.48 11.76 5.74
CA GLU A 297 -25.70 10.71 6.75
C GLU A 297 -24.43 9.90 7.06
N ASN A 298 -23.86 10.12 8.25
CA ASN A 298 -22.81 9.32 8.90
C ASN A 298 -21.43 9.31 8.19
N PRO A 299 -20.41 10.02 8.72
CA PRO A 299 -19.03 9.94 8.19
C PRO A 299 -18.37 8.55 8.37
N TYR A 300 -19.05 7.62 9.06
CA TYR A 300 -18.71 6.21 9.19
C TYR A 300 -19.71 5.27 8.51
N ALA A 301 -20.70 5.79 7.77
CA ALA A 301 -21.37 4.96 6.78
C ALA A 301 -20.26 4.65 5.79
N TRP A 302 -19.68 3.46 5.94
CA TRP A 302 -18.90 2.83 4.89
C TRP A 302 -19.62 3.14 3.59
N ILE A 303 -18.96 3.98 2.79
CA ILE A 303 -19.08 4.14 1.35
C ILE A 303 -20.32 3.39 0.83
N PRO A 304 -21.44 4.07 0.50
CA PRO A 304 -22.58 3.40 -0.11
C PRO A 304 -22.04 2.58 -1.28
N GLY A 305 -22.23 1.25 -1.22
CA GLY A 305 -21.47 0.26 -1.97
C GLY A 305 -21.11 0.79 -3.34
N TYR A 306 -19.85 1.20 -3.53
CA TYR A 306 -19.46 1.74 -4.80
C TYR A 306 -19.59 0.59 -5.81
N GLU A 307 -20.62 0.66 -6.66
CA GLU A 307 -20.92 -0.40 -7.63
C GLU A 307 -19.92 -0.38 -8.80
N HIS A 308 -18.62 -0.42 -8.58
CA HIS A 308 -17.59 -0.19 -9.61
C HIS A 308 -17.50 -1.24 -10.74
N GLY A 309 -18.48 -2.14 -10.85
CA GLY A 309 -18.62 -3.09 -11.94
C GLY A 309 -18.96 -2.44 -13.28
N ASP A 310 -18.94 -3.26 -14.35
CA ASP A 310 -19.23 -2.82 -15.72
C ASP A 310 -20.62 -2.15 -15.88
N GLN A 311 -21.56 -2.43 -14.96
CA GLN A 311 -22.93 -1.87 -14.97
C GLN A 311 -23.01 -0.36 -14.74
N GLN A 312 -21.97 0.26 -14.19
CA GLN A 312 -21.91 1.71 -13.98
C GLN A 312 -21.66 2.52 -15.25
N TYR A 313 -21.32 1.86 -16.35
CA TYR A 313 -20.90 2.49 -17.60
C TYR A 313 -21.96 2.26 -18.67
N ASP A 314 -22.23 3.30 -19.45
CA ASP A 314 -23.02 3.21 -20.69
C ASP A 314 -22.10 3.54 -21.87
N PRO A 315 -21.39 2.57 -22.46
CA PRO A 315 -20.40 2.85 -23.50
C PRO A 315 -20.95 3.59 -24.72
N ASP A 316 -22.23 3.41 -25.07
CA ASP A 316 -22.80 4.04 -26.27
C ASP A 316 -23.06 5.53 -26.04
N ARG A 317 -23.43 5.92 -24.80
CA ARG A 317 -23.55 7.32 -24.39
C ARG A 317 -22.21 7.94 -24.02
N GLU A 318 -21.41 7.23 -23.23
CA GLU A 318 -20.23 7.75 -22.55
C GLU A 318 -19.03 7.90 -23.48
N ILE A 319 -18.81 7.02 -24.46
CA ILE A 319 -17.68 7.16 -25.40
C ILE A 319 -17.69 8.52 -26.12
N PRO A 320 -18.74 8.87 -26.91
CA PRO A 320 -18.74 10.16 -27.62
C PRO A 320 -18.80 11.35 -26.65
N GLY A 321 -19.40 11.17 -25.47
CA GLY A 321 -19.45 12.20 -24.44
C GLY A 321 -18.09 12.52 -23.84
N TRP A 322 -17.34 11.51 -23.42
CA TRP A 322 -16.01 11.67 -22.84
C TRP A 322 -14.97 12.06 -23.87
N GLU A 323 -15.06 11.58 -25.12
CA GLU A 323 -14.21 12.07 -26.22
C GLU A 323 -14.39 13.58 -26.41
N SER A 324 -15.63 14.07 -26.48
CA SER A 324 -15.93 15.51 -26.58
C SER A 324 -15.49 16.28 -25.34
N PHE A 325 -15.67 15.71 -24.14
CA PHE A 325 -15.23 16.34 -22.89
C PHE A 325 -13.72 16.49 -22.87
N LEU A 326 -12.96 15.44 -23.19
CA LEU A 326 -11.50 15.47 -23.16
C LEU A 326 -10.89 16.33 -24.28
N GLU A 327 -11.61 16.55 -25.38
CA GLU A 327 -11.21 17.49 -26.42
C GLU A 327 -11.31 18.94 -25.93
N GLU A 328 -12.42 19.32 -25.29
CA GLU A 328 -12.66 20.70 -24.83
C GLU A 328 -12.04 21.00 -23.45
N PHE A 329 -12.02 20.00 -22.56
CA PHE A 329 -11.73 20.13 -21.12
C PHE A 329 -10.54 19.27 -20.65
N SER A 330 -9.54 19.02 -21.51
CA SER A 330 -8.34 18.23 -21.14
C SER A 330 -7.52 18.78 -19.97
N GLY A 331 -7.64 20.07 -19.66
CA GLY A 331 -7.02 20.72 -18.51
C GLY A 331 -7.95 20.87 -17.31
N HIS A 332 -9.10 20.21 -17.28
CA HIS A 332 -10.02 20.24 -16.14
C HIS A 332 -9.59 19.22 -15.06
N PRO A 333 -9.84 19.44 -13.75
CA PRO A 333 -9.50 18.46 -12.70
C PRO A 333 -10.07 17.08 -12.98
N ALA A 334 -11.35 16.99 -13.38
CA ALA A 334 -12.02 15.75 -13.77
C ALA A 334 -11.53 15.07 -15.07
N ALA A 335 -10.44 15.53 -15.69
CA ALA A 335 -10.00 14.99 -16.97
C ALA A 335 -9.42 13.58 -16.84
N ASP A 336 -8.71 13.28 -15.76
CA ASP A 336 -8.20 11.94 -15.49
C ASP A 336 -9.32 10.94 -15.18
N ASP A 337 -10.34 11.33 -14.40
CA ASP A 337 -11.58 10.58 -14.18
C ASP A 337 -12.30 10.29 -15.51
N ALA A 338 -12.48 11.32 -16.35
CA ALA A 338 -13.15 11.19 -17.64
C ALA A 338 -12.36 10.26 -18.58
N ALA A 339 -11.02 10.35 -18.57
CA ALA A 339 -10.18 9.44 -19.33
C ALA A 339 -10.25 8.01 -18.79
N TYR A 340 -10.25 7.81 -17.47
CA TYR A 340 -10.46 6.50 -16.87
C TYR A 340 -11.81 5.91 -17.28
N ARG A 341 -12.90 6.68 -17.18
CA ARG A 341 -14.24 6.25 -17.60
C ARG A 341 -14.33 5.93 -19.09
N LEU A 342 -13.74 6.76 -19.94
CA LEU A 342 -13.65 6.49 -21.38
C LEU A 342 -12.92 5.18 -21.65
N ALA A 343 -11.79 4.95 -20.98
CA ALA A 343 -11.04 3.73 -21.14
C ALA A 343 -11.82 2.50 -20.68
N ARG A 344 -12.58 2.59 -19.59
CA ARG A 344 -13.49 1.52 -19.14
C ARG A 344 -14.56 1.22 -20.19
N CYS A 345 -15.11 2.25 -20.84
CA CYS A 345 -16.06 2.05 -21.94
C CYS A 345 -15.42 1.36 -23.15
N TYR A 346 -14.18 1.74 -23.53
CA TYR A 346 -13.43 1.04 -24.57
C TYR A 346 -13.15 -0.42 -24.19
N GLU A 347 -12.77 -0.67 -22.94
CA GLU A 347 -12.54 -2.02 -22.42
C GLU A 347 -13.78 -2.89 -22.53
N ILE A 348 -14.96 -2.38 -22.12
CA ILE A 348 -16.24 -3.09 -22.21
C ILE A 348 -16.60 -3.41 -23.68
N LYS A 349 -16.26 -2.52 -24.62
CA LYS A 349 -16.44 -2.76 -26.07
C LYS A 349 -15.34 -3.63 -26.70
N GLY A 350 -14.35 -4.10 -25.94
CA GLY A 350 -13.22 -4.89 -26.45
C GLY A 350 -12.21 -4.10 -27.29
N ARG A 351 -12.21 -2.77 -27.21
CA ARG A 351 -11.26 -1.87 -27.87
C ARG A 351 -9.98 -1.74 -27.04
N TRP A 352 -9.22 -2.83 -26.93
CA TRP A 352 -8.12 -2.96 -25.97
C TRP A 352 -7.01 -1.91 -26.12
N GLN A 353 -6.58 -1.62 -27.35
CA GLN A 353 -5.53 -0.63 -27.60
C GLN A 353 -5.99 0.76 -27.16
N ASP A 354 -7.21 1.16 -27.53
CA ASP A 354 -7.78 2.45 -27.15
C ASP A 354 -7.94 2.57 -25.63
N ALA A 355 -8.38 1.49 -24.97
CA ALA A 355 -8.51 1.44 -23.51
C ALA A 355 -7.14 1.66 -22.81
N LEU A 356 -6.12 0.91 -23.22
CA LEU A 356 -4.79 0.98 -22.62
C LEU A 356 -4.10 2.32 -22.87
N GLN A 357 -4.22 2.87 -24.08
CA GLN A 357 -3.68 4.21 -24.41
C GLN A 357 -4.39 5.30 -23.61
N THR A 358 -5.72 5.21 -23.48
CA THR A 358 -6.49 6.20 -22.72
C THR A 358 -6.18 6.13 -21.22
N LEU A 359 -6.01 4.92 -20.67
CA LEU A 359 -5.51 4.73 -19.30
C LEU A 359 -4.12 5.33 -19.13
N HIS A 360 -3.18 5.03 -20.03
CA HIS A 360 -1.84 5.59 -19.93
C HIS A 360 -1.86 7.13 -20.00
N ARG A 361 -2.69 7.72 -20.86
CA ARG A 361 -2.92 9.17 -20.91
C ARG A 361 -3.45 9.72 -19.59
N ALA A 362 -4.38 9.02 -18.92
CA ALA A 362 -4.96 9.45 -17.65
C ALA A 362 -3.90 9.69 -16.55
N LEU A 363 -2.77 8.96 -16.59
CA LEU A 363 -1.65 9.16 -15.65
C LEU A 363 -0.99 10.55 -15.75
N SER A 364 -1.22 11.25 -16.84
CA SER A 364 -0.65 12.57 -17.12
C SER A 364 -1.67 13.70 -17.10
N LEU A 365 -2.95 13.40 -16.86
CA LEU A 365 -4.02 14.39 -16.79
C LEU A 365 -4.09 15.01 -15.37
N PRO A 366 -4.71 16.19 -15.21
CA PRO A 366 -4.87 16.88 -13.92
C PRO A 366 -5.55 16.04 -12.82
N ASP A 367 -5.40 16.49 -11.57
CA ASP A 367 -5.83 15.90 -10.28
C ASP A 367 -5.10 14.61 -9.85
N GLY A 368 -4.96 13.65 -10.77
CA GLY A 368 -4.11 12.46 -10.65
C GLY A 368 -4.44 11.56 -9.47
N ASP A 369 -5.59 11.72 -8.83
CA ASP A 369 -6.07 10.85 -7.76
C ASP A 369 -6.41 9.44 -8.30
N ILE A 370 -6.79 9.38 -9.58
CA ILE A 370 -7.08 8.13 -10.30
C ILE A 370 -5.83 7.33 -10.68
N CYS A 371 -4.63 7.88 -10.50
CA CYS A 371 -3.36 7.27 -10.93
C CYS A 371 -3.17 5.83 -10.43
N TYR A 372 -3.56 5.53 -9.17
CA TYR A 372 -3.48 4.19 -8.59
C TYR A 372 -4.48 3.22 -9.22
N HIS A 373 -5.69 3.72 -9.52
CA HIS A 373 -6.75 2.94 -10.16
C HIS A 373 -6.36 2.59 -11.61
N VAL A 374 -5.86 3.58 -12.36
CA VAL A 374 -5.35 3.41 -13.72
C VAL A 374 -4.26 2.35 -13.79
N THR A 375 -3.29 2.47 -12.89
CA THR A 375 -2.17 1.56 -12.69
C THR A 375 -2.62 0.11 -12.53
N GLY A 376 -3.51 -0.16 -11.56
CA GLY A 376 -4.05 -1.50 -11.35
C GLY A 376 -4.86 -2.00 -12.54
N ARG A 377 -5.62 -1.11 -13.19
CA ARG A 377 -6.47 -1.46 -14.33
C ARG A 377 -5.68 -1.84 -15.58
N ILE A 378 -4.58 -1.15 -15.89
CA ILE A 378 -3.70 -1.51 -17.02
C ILE A 378 -3.22 -2.95 -16.86
N THR A 379 -2.68 -3.28 -15.67
CA THR A 379 -2.18 -4.64 -15.40
C THR A 379 -3.30 -5.67 -15.42
N TYR A 380 -4.48 -5.34 -14.89
CA TYR A 380 -5.66 -6.19 -14.95
C TYR A 380 -6.08 -6.50 -16.39
N ILE A 381 -6.17 -5.49 -17.25
CA ILE A 381 -6.54 -5.68 -18.66
C ILE A 381 -5.55 -6.64 -19.33
N LEU A 382 -4.25 -6.38 -19.17
CA LEU A 382 -3.20 -7.17 -19.80
C LEU A 382 -3.18 -8.62 -19.28
N ASP A 383 -3.20 -8.80 -17.96
CA ASP A 383 -2.92 -10.10 -17.33
C ASP A 383 -4.17 -10.98 -17.19
N VAL A 384 -5.35 -10.37 -16.99
CA VAL A 384 -6.61 -11.07 -16.74
C VAL A 384 -7.49 -11.05 -17.98
N ARG A 385 -7.87 -9.86 -18.47
CA ARG A 385 -8.94 -9.72 -19.48
C ARG A 385 -8.51 -10.12 -20.88
N MET A 386 -7.26 -9.86 -21.25
CA MET A 386 -6.75 -10.17 -22.58
C MET A 386 -6.26 -11.62 -22.68
N THR A 387 -6.58 -12.26 -23.81
CA THR A 387 -6.03 -13.58 -24.17
C THR A 387 -4.60 -13.46 -24.71
N GLY A 388 -3.88 -14.59 -24.78
CA GLY A 388 -2.56 -14.62 -25.42
C GLY A 388 -2.59 -14.15 -26.89
N SER A 389 -3.64 -14.46 -27.65
CA SER A 389 -3.77 -14.00 -29.04
C SER A 389 -3.98 -12.49 -29.12
N GLN A 390 -4.84 -11.92 -28.26
CA GLN A 390 -5.08 -10.48 -28.21
C GLN A 390 -3.82 -9.71 -27.79
N LEU A 391 -3.03 -10.26 -26.87
CA LEU A 391 -1.74 -9.67 -26.48
C LEU A 391 -0.70 -9.76 -27.60
N ALA A 392 -0.69 -10.86 -28.36
CA ALA A 392 0.17 -10.98 -29.54
C ALA A 392 -0.23 -9.96 -30.63
N GLU A 393 -1.52 -9.78 -30.89
CA GLU A 393 -2.04 -8.76 -31.81
C GLU A 393 -1.68 -7.34 -31.35
N LEU A 394 -1.90 -7.01 -30.06
CA LEU A 394 -1.53 -5.73 -29.48
C LEU A 394 -0.01 -5.47 -29.59
N SER A 395 0.80 -6.49 -29.30
CA SER A 395 2.26 -6.37 -29.35
C SER A 395 2.80 -6.21 -30.77
N ALA A 396 2.12 -6.81 -31.76
CA ALA A 396 2.47 -6.76 -33.18
C ALA A 396 1.97 -5.48 -33.88
N GLY A 397 0.99 -4.78 -33.29
CA GLY A 397 0.60 -3.44 -33.72
C GLY A 397 1.64 -2.38 -33.38
N GLU A 398 1.20 -1.12 -33.35
CA GLU A 398 2.02 0.03 -32.96
C GLU A 398 1.39 0.77 -31.76
N PRO A 399 1.18 0.11 -30.60
CA PRO A 399 0.75 0.82 -29.40
C PRO A 399 1.89 1.72 -28.89
N GLU A 400 1.60 2.54 -27.89
CA GLU A 400 2.66 3.31 -27.24
C GLU A 400 3.77 2.39 -26.71
N PRO A 401 5.06 2.78 -26.77
CA PRO A 401 6.17 1.89 -26.44
C PRO A 401 6.04 1.21 -25.08
N VAL A 402 5.56 1.94 -24.07
CA VAL A 402 5.35 1.40 -22.72
C VAL A 402 4.31 0.27 -22.71
N ILE A 403 3.19 0.44 -23.41
CA ILE A 403 2.14 -0.58 -23.52
C ILE A 403 2.65 -1.79 -24.30
N GLN A 404 3.43 -1.57 -25.36
CA GLN A 404 4.05 -2.66 -26.12
C GLN A 404 4.98 -3.51 -25.25
N GLN A 405 5.74 -2.87 -24.37
CA GLN A 405 6.68 -3.55 -23.48
C GLN A 405 5.92 -4.36 -22.41
N MET A 406 4.91 -3.78 -21.79
CA MET A 406 4.05 -4.47 -20.82
C MET A 406 3.30 -5.65 -21.45
N SER A 407 2.81 -5.50 -22.70
CA SER A 407 2.11 -6.56 -23.42
C SER A 407 3.03 -7.71 -23.80
N ARG A 408 4.26 -7.42 -24.26
CA ARG A 408 5.28 -8.45 -24.59
C ARG A 408 5.65 -9.29 -23.37
N TYR A 409 5.91 -8.65 -22.23
CA TYR A 409 6.22 -9.37 -21.00
C TYR A 409 5.02 -10.20 -20.52
N THR A 410 3.82 -9.62 -20.48
CA THR A 410 2.60 -10.34 -20.08
C THR A 410 2.31 -11.52 -21.01
N LEU A 411 2.55 -11.38 -22.32
CA LEU A 411 2.43 -12.48 -23.26
C LEU A 411 3.42 -13.61 -22.96
N ALA A 412 4.66 -13.29 -22.56
CA ALA A 412 5.63 -14.31 -22.14
C ALA A 412 5.14 -15.05 -20.88
N VAL A 413 4.56 -14.33 -19.90
CA VAL A 413 3.97 -14.95 -18.71
C VAL A 413 2.76 -15.82 -19.05
N LYS A 414 1.85 -15.39 -19.93
CA LYS A 414 0.74 -16.25 -20.39
C LYS A 414 1.22 -17.46 -21.20
N THR A 415 2.31 -17.32 -21.94
CA THR A 415 2.97 -18.44 -22.63
C THR A 415 3.54 -19.45 -21.62
N LEU A 416 4.11 -18.97 -20.49
CA LEU A 416 4.48 -19.81 -19.34
C LEU A 416 3.27 -20.55 -18.77
N ARG A 417 2.16 -19.84 -18.51
CA ARG A 417 0.91 -20.43 -17.98
C ARG A 417 0.27 -21.44 -18.93
N SER A 418 0.52 -21.30 -20.23
CA SER A 418 0.12 -22.28 -21.25
C SER A 418 1.07 -23.48 -21.35
N GLU A 419 2.04 -23.58 -20.43
CA GLU A 419 3.04 -24.65 -20.35
C GLU A 419 3.94 -24.78 -21.60
N GLU A 420 4.02 -23.73 -22.42
CA GLU A 420 4.95 -23.63 -23.54
C GLU A 420 6.33 -23.10 -23.05
N TYR A 421 6.94 -23.80 -22.09
CA TYR A 421 8.08 -23.28 -21.31
C TYR A 421 9.27 -22.83 -22.15
N ARG A 422 9.64 -23.59 -23.20
CA ARG A 422 10.78 -23.23 -24.07
C ARG A 422 10.54 -21.93 -24.83
N LYS A 423 9.32 -21.75 -25.34
CA LYS A 423 8.91 -20.53 -26.05
C LYS A 423 8.86 -19.35 -25.11
N ALA A 424 8.31 -19.54 -23.91
CA ALA A 424 8.25 -18.50 -22.91
C ALA A 424 9.65 -18.06 -22.43
N ALA A 425 10.57 -19.01 -22.22
CA ALA A 425 11.97 -18.73 -21.92
C ALA A 425 12.63 -17.87 -23.03
N PHE A 426 12.41 -18.20 -24.30
CA PHE A 426 12.89 -17.38 -25.41
C PHE A 426 12.35 -15.94 -25.36
N MET A 427 11.05 -15.78 -25.11
CA MET A 427 10.40 -14.47 -25.01
C MET A 427 10.91 -13.65 -23.81
N LEU A 428 11.12 -14.30 -22.66
CA LEU A 428 11.69 -13.67 -21.47
C LEU A 428 13.15 -13.27 -21.67
N ALA A 429 13.94 -14.08 -22.39
CA ALA A 429 15.32 -13.74 -22.72
C ALA A 429 15.41 -12.51 -23.65
N ASP A 430 14.52 -12.43 -24.65
CA ASP A 430 14.40 -11.27 -25.53
C ASP A 430 14.00 -10.00 -24.74
N PHE A 431 12.97 -10.10 -23.89
CA PHE A 431 12.55 -8.99 -23.04
C PHE A 431 13.65 -8.54 -22.03
N ARG A 432 14.40 -9.49 -21.47
CA ARG A 432 15.55 -9.20 -20.60
C ARG A 432 16.66 -8.45 -21.34
N ALA A 433 16.95 -8.80 -22.59
CA ALA A 433 17.94 -8.09 -23.40
C ALA A 433 17.52 -6.63 -23.64
N ASP A 434 16.23 -6.38 -23.85
CA ASP A 434 15.68 -5.03 -23.96
C ASP A 434 15.79 -4.24 -22.65
N LEU A 435 15.56 -4.87 -21.49
CA LEU A 435 15.80 -4.26 -20.18
C LEU A 435 17.27 -3.88 -19.99
N GLN A 436 18.20 -4.77 -20.34
CA GLN A 436 19.64 -4.54 -20.16
C GLN A 436 20.21 -3.47 -21.10
N SER A 437 19.65 -3.36 -22.30
CA SER A 437 20.05 -2.32 -23.28
C SER A 437 19.44 -0.95 -22.98
N GLY A 438 18.46 -0.87 -22.06
CA GLY A 438 17.70 0.34 -21.78
C GLY A 438 16.63 0.66 -22.83
N ALA A 439 16.36 -0.26 -23.77
CA ALA A 439 15.24 -0.15 -24.69
C ALA A 439 13.90 -0.20 -23.95
N VAL A 440 13.85 -0.95 -22.83
CA VAL A 440 12.76 -0.97 -21.86
C VAL A 440 13.20 -0.25 -20.60
N SER A 441 12.33 0.61 -20.06
CA SER A 441 12.63 1.27 -18.79
C SER A 441 12.62 0.25 -17.63
N PRO A 442 13.63 0.24 -16.74
CA PRO A 442 13.55 -0.55 -15.51
C PRO A 442 12.45 -0.05 -14.57
N SER A 443 11.96 1.18 -14.79
CA SER A 443 10.82 1.78 -14.11
C SER A 443 9.53 1.67 -14.92
N LEU A 444 9.36 0.58 -15.68
CA LEU A 444 8.12 0.30 -16.41
C LEU A 444 6.92 0.55 -15.49
N PRO A 445 5.97 1.40 -15.85
CA PRO A 445 4.74 1.54 -15.12
C PRO A 445 4.12 0.15 -14.82
N PRO A 446 3.45 0.02 -13.67
CA PRO A 446 2.92 1.17 -12.96
C PRO A 446 3.55 1.35 -11.57
N PHE A 447 4.87 1.53 -11.53
CA PHE A 447 5.54 2.10 -10.35
C PHE A 447 5.34 3.62 -10.33
N ILE A 448 4.11 4.07 -10.17
CA ILE A 448 3.94 5.41 -9.61
C ILE A 448 4.52 5.30 -8.21
N SER A 449 5.57 6.09 -7.97
CA SER A 449 6.42 6.13 -6.77
C SER A 449 5.70 6.45 -5.45
N THR A 450 4.40 6.23 -5.39
CA THR A 450 3.54 6.53 -4.25
C THR A 450 3.57 5.38 -3.25
N GLY A 451 4.73 5.22 -2.62
CA GLY A 451 4.93 4.28 -1.52
C GLY A 451 5.36 2.90 -2.02
N THR A 452 6.64 2.56 -2.05
CA THR A 452 7.30 2.04 -0.84
C THR A 452 6.32 1.57 0.24
N ILE A 453 5.49 0.57 -0.04
CA ILE A 453 4.93 -0.26 1.03
C ILE A 453 6.17 -0.94 1.67
N ARG A 454 6.72 -0.30 2.72
CA ARG A 454 7.92 -0.68 3.48
C ARG A 454 9.30 -0.19 2.98
N GLY A 455 9.39 0.88 2.20
CA GLY A 455 10.67 1.56 1.97
C GLY A 455 11.67 0.88 1.02
N ALA A 456 11.29 -0.23 0.37
CA ALA A 456 12.15 -0.94 -0.60
C ALA A 456 11.61 -0.78 -2.03
N GLU A 457 12.50 -0.47 -2.97
CA GLU A 457 12.21 -0.53 -4.41
C GLU A 457 12.00 -1.99 -4.82
N TYR A 458 10.99 -2.25 -5.66
CA TYR A 458 10.72 -3.57 -6.19
C TYR A 458 11.70 -3.88 -7.33
N ASP A 459 12.48 -4.95 -7.18
CA ASP A 459 13.46 -5.37 -8.19
C ASP A 459 12.78 -6.14 -9.34
N PHE A 460 12.16 -5.39 -10.26
CA PHE A 460 11.49 -5.97 -11.43
C PHE A 460 12.46 -6.73 -12.34
N THR A 461 13.66 -6.20 -12.55
CA THR A 461 14.67 -6.86 -13.39
C THR A 461 15.10 -8.19 -12.78
N GLY A 462 15.46 -8.24 -11.49
CA GLY A 462 15.82 -9.48 -10.82
C GLY A 462 14.69 -10.51 -10.80
N ALA A 463 13.43 -10.06 -10.70
CA ALA A 463 12.28 -10.94 -10.80
C ALA A 463 12.13 -11.59 -12.19
N VAL A 464 12.29 -10.81 -13.27
CA VAL A 464 12.29 -11.32 -14.66
C VAL A 464 13.44 -12.30 -14.89
N GLU A 465 14.63 -12.01 -14.37
CA GLU A 465 15.79 -12.91 -14.49
C GLU A 465 15.53 -14.26 -13.82
N LYS A 466 15.02 -14.24 -12.59
CA LYS A 466 14.64 -15.46 -11.88
C LYS A 466 13.54 -16.23 -12.63
N GLN A 467 12.54 -15.54 -13.17
CA GLN A 467 11.46 -16.19 -13.92
C GLN A 467 11.98 -16.85 -15.21
N LEU A 468 12.94 -16.22 -15.90
CA LEU A 468 13.62 -16.80 -17.06
C LEU A 468 14.38 -18.09 -16.68
N GLU A 469 15.20 -18.06 -15.64
CA GLU A 469 15.96 -19.25 -15.19
C GLU A 469 15.03 -20.43 -14.89
N GLN A 470 13.88 -20.16 -14.28
CA GLN A 470 12.90 -21.20 -13.97
C GLN A 470 12.15 -21.67 -15.22
N ALA A 471 11.84 -20.78 -16.16
CA ALA A 471 11.28 -21.14 -17.46
C ALA A 471 12.20 -22.11 -18.23
N GLU A 472 13.51 -21.83 -18.25
CA GLU A 472 14.52 -22.70 -18.88
C GLU A 472 14.58 -24.07 -18.20
N LYS A 473 14.60 -24.09 -16.86
CA LYS A 473 14.58 -25.34 -16.09
C LYS A 473 13.32 -26.18 -16.36
N LEU A 474 12.14 -25.57 -16.41
CA LEU A 474 10.90 -26.27 -16.70
C LEU A 474 10.86 -26.79 -18.14
N ALA A 475 11.41 -26.03 -19.09
CA ALA A 475 11.54 -26.48 -20.47
C ALA A 475 12.46 -27.71 -20.60
N ASP A 476 13.58 -27.73 -19.87
CA ASP A 476 14.49 -28.89 -19.86
C ASP A 476 13.83 -30.13 -19.25
N LEU A 477 13.06 -29.97 -18.16
CA LEU A 477 12.30 -31.04 -17.54
C LEU A 477 11.16 -31.56 -18.45
N GLN A 478 10.46 -30.65 -19.13
CA GLN A 478 9.41 -31.00 -20.09
C GLN A 478 9.98 -31.81 -21.26
N GLU A 479 11.12 -31.39 -21.84
CA GLU A 479 11.79 -32.15 -22.90
C GLU A 479 12.33 -33.50 -22.44
N ALA A 480 12.83 -33.59 -21.19
CA ALA A 480 13.28 -34.85 -20.63
C ALA A 480 12.12 -35.84 -20.53
N ARG A 481 10.97 -35.40 -20.01
CA ARG A 481 9.72 -36.17 -19.97
C ARG A 481 9.29 -36.61 -21.37
N GLU A 482 9.28 -35.70 -22.35
CA GLU A 482 8.88 -36.02 -23.72
C GLU A 482 9.76 -37.12 -24.34
N LYS A 483 11.06 -37.12 -24.03
CA LYS A 483 12.02 -38.11 -24.53
C LYS A 483 11.92 -39.46 -23.82
N SER A 484 11.78 -39.48 -22.50
CA SER A 484 11.81 -40.71 -21.71
C SER A 484 10.45 -41.38 -21.57
N GLN A 485 9.38 -40.58 -21.50
CA GLN A 485 8.04 -41.00 -21.09
C GLN A 485 8.02 -41.67 -19.70
N ASP A 486 9.06 -41.47 -18.87
CA ASP A 486 9.14 -42.01 -17.52
C ASP A 486 8.25 -41.19 -16.57
N PRO A 487 7.32 -41.83 -15.82
CA PRO A 487 6.51 -41.13 -14.81
C PRO A 487 7.34 -40.35 -13.78
N ALA A 488 8.58 -40.76 -13.51
CA ALA A 488 9.47 -40.05 -12.60
C ALA A 488 9.86 -38.66 -13.13
N ASP A 489 10.03 -38.52 -14.45
CA ASP A 489 10.36 -37.22 -15.07
C ASP A 489 9.14 -36.28 -15.04
N LEU A 490 7.93 -36.82 -15.22
CA LEU A 490 6.69 -36.07 -15.02
C LEU A 490 6.54 -35.61 -13.56
N TYR A 491 6.84 -36.48 -12.59
CA TYR A 491 6.87 -36.11 -11.18
C TYR A 491 7.88 -34.98 -10.89
N ASN A 492 9.07 -35.06 -11.48
CA ASN A 492 10.11 -34.02 -11.31
C ASN A 492 9.66 -32.67 -11.88
N LEU A 493 8.96 -32.67 -13.02
CA LEU A 493 8.34 -31.47 -13.58
C LEU A 493 7.28 -30.90 -12.64
N ALA A 494 6.36 -31.73 -12.15
CA ALA A 494 5.30 -31.34 -11.22
C ALA A 494 5.88 -30.75 -9.92
N ALA A 495 6.91 -31.39 -9.36
CA ALA A 495 7.59 -30.94 -8.16
C ALA A 495 8.32 -29.60 -8.36
N ALA A 496 8.94 -29.38 -9.52
CA ALA A 496 9.58 -28.11 -9.84
C ALA A 496 8.55 -26.96 -9.86
N ILE A 497 7.35 -27.19 -10.40
CA ILE A 497 6.25 -26.22 -10.42
C ILE A 497 5.69 -26.00 -9.02
N PHE A 498 5.46 -27.08 -8.24
CA PHE A 498 4.93 -27.02 -6.88
C PHE A 498 5.77 -26.12 -5.96
N HIS A 499 7.10 -26.19 -6.08
CA HIS A 499 8.03 -25.46 -5.22
C HIS A 499 8.28 -24.00 -5.64
N ASP A 500 7.74 -23.55 -6.78
CA ASP A 500 7.89 -22.17 -7.24
C ASP A 500 6.54 -21.45 -7.34
N GLN A 501 6.16 -20.77 -6.26
CA GLN A 501 4.92 -19.98 -6.19
C GLN A 501 4.91 -18.77 -7.14
N ASN A 502 6.06 -18.35 -7.68
CA ASN A 502 6.15 -17.13 -8.50
C ASN A 502 6.33 -17.42 -9.99
N ILE A 503 6.46 -18.68 -10.41
CA ILE A 503 6.74 -19.01 -11.83
C ILE A 503 5.70 -18.42 -12.78
N TYR A 504 4.42 -18.45 -12.42
CA TYR A 504 3.31 -17.94 -13.23
C TYR A 504 2.88 -16.52 -12.84
N TYR A 505 3.57 -15.88 -11.90
CA TYR A 505 3.23 -14.54 -11.44
C TYR A 505 3.64 -13.49 -12.48
N ASN A 506 2.74 -12.55 -12.78
CA ASN A 506 3.07 -11.41 -13.63
C ASN A 506 3.68 -10.30 -12.76
N HIS A 507 4.98 -10.08 -12.89
CA HIS A 507 5.70 -9.14 -12.03
C HIS A 507 5.34 -7.66 -12.24
N LEU A 508 4.49 -7.31 -13.24
CA LEU A 508 3.89 -5.97 -13.34
C LEU A 508 2.97 -5.65 -12.14
N TRP A 509 2.46 -6.67 -11.45
CA TRP A 509 1.72 -6.50 -10.21
C TRP A 509 2.62 -6.14 -9.00
N ALA A 510 3.94 -6.31 -9.10
CA ALA A 510 4.91 -5.89 -8.09
C ALA A 510 4.65 -6.40 -6.65
N GLY A 511 4.06 -7.58 -6.49
CA GLY A 511 3.69 -8.13 -5.17
C GLY A 511 2.42 -7.49 -4.56
N ASN A 512 1.77 -6.55 -5.26
CA ASN A 512 0.64 -5.77 -4.75
C ASN A 512 -0.68 -6.12 -5.41
N ARG A 513 -0.79 -7.28 -6.06
CA ARG A 513 -2.00 -7.69 -6.78
C ARG A 513 -3.27 -7.61 -5.91
N GLN A 514 -3.25 -8.11 -4.67
CA GLN A 514 -4.41 -8.01 -3.78
C GLN A 514 -4.80 -6.55 -3.48
N TYR A 515 -3.81 -5.68 -3.28
CA TYR A 515 -4.02 -4.26 -3.08
C TYR A 515 -4.59 -3.58 -4.32
N PHE A 516 -4.10 -3.94 -5.51
CA PHE A 516 -4.66 -3.46 -6.77
C PHE A 516 -6.03 -4.05 -7.10
N ASN A 517 -6.33 -5.26 -6.64
CA ASN A 517 -7.67 -5.83 -6.75
C ASN A 517 -8.67 -5.01 -5.94
N TRP A 518 -8.26 -4.53 -4.76
CA TRP A 518 -9.07 -3.63 -3.94
C TRP A 518 -9.16 -2.21 -4.52
N LEU A 519 -8.03 -1.59 -4.86
CA LEU A 519 -8.02 -0.22 -5.37
C LEU A 519 -8.51 -0.09 -6.80
N GLY A 520 -8.11 -0.97 -7.73
CA GLY A 520 -8.58 -0.94 -9.12
C GLY A 520 -10.06 -1.29 -9.27
N TYR A 521 -10.77 -1.44 -8.15
CA TYR A 521 -12.16 -1.85 -8.04
C TYR A 521 -12.46 -3.13 -8.82
N ILE A 522 -11.45 -3.99 -8.86
CA ILE A 522 -11.57 -5.30 -9.47
C ILE A 522 -12.49 -6.11 -8.54
N LEU A 523 -12.29 -6.02 -7.21
CA LEU A 523 -13.10 -6.69 -6.17
C LEU A 523 -14.60 -6.39 -6.22
N ASP A 524 -15.02 -5.22 -6.67
CA ASP A 524 -16.45 -4.89 -6.75
C ASP A 524 -17.18 -5.62 -7.88
N SER A 525 -16.44 -6.24 -8.82
CA SER A 525 -17.00 -7.21 -9.75
C SER A 525 -17.22 -8.60 -9.14
N TYR A 526 -16.73 -8.87 -7.92
CA TYR A 526 -16.80 -10.18 -7.25
C TYR A 526 -18.01 -10.32 -6.34
N TYR A 527 -18.53 -9.22 -5.80
CA TYR A 527 -19.60 -9.22 -4.81
C TYR A 527 -21.01 -9.05 -5.42
N SER A 528 -21.19 -9.30 -6.72
CA SER A 528 -22.53 -9.55 -7.24
C SER A 528 -23.08 -10.82 -6.59
N ASP A 529 -24.40 -10.83 -6.30
CA ASP A 529 -25.17 -11.71 -5.39
C ASP A 529 -24.87 -13.24 -5.35
N ASP A 530 -24.01 -13.77 -6.21
CA ASP A 530 -23.68 -15.20 -6.34
C ASP A 530 -22.31 -15.61 -5.75
N ASN A 531 -21.56 -14.71 -5.10
CA ASN A 531 -20.21 -14.99 -4.53
C ASN A 531 -19.20 -15.59 -5.53
N LYS A 532 -19.45 -15.46 -6.84
CA LYS A 532 -18.55 -15.90 -7.90
C LYS A 532 -18.08 -14.67 -8.67
N GLY A 533 -16.76 -14.48 -8.73
CA GLY A 533 -16.18 -13.42 -9.53
C GLY A 533 -16.40 -13.62 -11.03
N PRO A 534 -16.02 -12.62 -11.85
CA PRO A 534 -16.14 -12.73 -13.30
C PRO A 534 -15.43 -13.98 -13.84
N ALA A 535 -15.96 -14.60 -14.88
CA ALA A 535 -15.44 -15.85 -15.44
C ALA A 535 -13.96 -15.74 -15.86
N GLU A 536 -13.52 -14.56 -16.29
CA GLU A 536 -12.12 -14.28 -16.60
C GLU A 536 -11.19 -14.36 -15.39
N MET A 537 -11.67 -14.00 -14.19
CA MET A 537 -10.88 -14.09 -12.96
C MET A 537 -10.76 -15.53 -12.47
N ALA A 538 -11.81 -16.33 -12.63
CA ALA A 538 -11.74 -17.77 -12.40
C ALA A 538 -10.68 -18.41 -13.32
N GLY A 539 -10.72 -18.12 -14.62
CA GLY A 539 -9.71 -18.61 -15.57
C GLY A 539 -8.30 -18.14 -15.20
N PHE A 540 -8.14 -16.86 -14.88
CA PHE A 540 -6.86 -16.31 -14.45
C PHE A 540 -6.31 -16.99 -13.18
N ALA A 541 -7.14 -17.22 -12.15
CA ALA A 541 -6.70 -17.87 -10.93
C ALA A 541 -6.23 -19.31 -11.19
N GLN A 542 -6.92 -20.04 -12.07
CA GLN A 542 -6.50 -21.38 -12.50
C GLN A 542 -5.15 -21.37 -13.22
N GLU A 543 -4.90 -20.38 -14.08
CA GLU A 543 -3.65 -20.23 -14.82
C GLU A 543 -2.48 -19.70 -13.96
N MET A 544 -2.74 -18.88 -12.95
CA MET A 544 -1.71 -18.19 -12.18
C MET A 544 -1.24 -18.99 -10.96
N ILE A 545 -2.13 -19.77 -10.34
CA ILE A 545 -1.81 -20.56 -9.16
C ILE A 545 -1.02 -21.80 -9.58
N ASN A 546 0.28 -21.83 -9.26
CA ASN A 546 1.17 -22.95 -9.59
C ASN A 546 0.68 -24.31 -9.05
N TYR A 547 -0.09 -24.29 -7.97
CA TYR A 547 -0.69 -25.49 -7.41
C TYR A 547 -1.75 -26.15 -8.33
N CYS A 548 -2.46 -25.38 -9.15
CA CYS A 548 -3.38 -25.92 -10.17
C CYS A 548 -2.64 -26.78 -11.20
N HIS A 549 -1.50 -26.26 -11.68
CA HIS A 549 -0.65 -26.95 -12.65
C HIS A 549 0.00 -28.21 -12.05
N SER A 550 0.59 -28.09 -10.85
CA SER A 550 1.23 -29.23 -10.20
C SER A 550 0.25 -30.32 -9.78
N ALA A 551 -0.95 -29.98 -9.30
CA ALA A 551 -2.00 -30.93 -8.95
C ALA A 551 -2.33 -31.86 -10.14
N ARG A 552 -2.63 -31.27 -11.31
CA ARG A 552 -2.94 -32.03 -12.53
C ARG A 552 -1.80 -32.98 -12.94
N LEU A 553 -0.55 -32.54 -12.84
CA LEU A 553 0.60 -33.37 -13.21
C LEU A 553 0.86 -34.48 -12.18
N PHE A 554 0.66 -34.22 -10.88
CA PHE A 554 0.75 -35.26 -9.85
C PHE A 554 -0.37 -36.31 -9.99
N GLU A 555 -1.59 -35.90 -10.33
CA GLU A 555 -2.67 -36.81 -10.66
C GLU A 555 -2.30 -37.71 -11.84
N GLU A 556 -1.76 -37.14 -12.93
CA GLU A 556 -1.29 -37.92 -14.09
C GLU A 556 -0.22 -38.96 -13.71
N VAL A 557 0.70 -38.63 -12.79
CA VAL A 557 1.70 -39.59 -12.27
C VAL A 557 1.04 -40.70 -11.47
N TYR A 558 0.10 -40.36 -10.60
CA TYR A 558 -0.62 -41.32 -9.76
C TYR A 558 -1.43 -42.32 -10.60
N GLU A 559 -2.14 -41.82 -11.61
CA GLU A 559 -2.97 -42.63 -12.51
C GLU A 559 -2.13 -43.48 -13.48
N ASN A 560 -0.90 -43.08 -13.78
CA ASN A 560 -0.05 -43.78 -14.73
C ASN A 560 0.18 -45.25 -14.32
N PRO A 561 -0.20 -46.24 -15.14
CA PRO A 561 -0.02 -47.66 -14.82
C PRO A 561 1.44 -48.10 -14.72
N ALA A 562 2.37 -47.39 -15.38
CA ALA A 562 3.79 -47.68 -15.35
C ALA A 562 4.50 -47.13 -14.11
N ALA A 563 3.86 -46.25 -13.33
CA ALA A 563 4.45 -45.68 -12.12
C ALA A 563 4.55 -46.74 -11.00
N ALA A 564 5.74 -46.85 -10.41
CA ALA A 564 5.96 -47.72 -9.26
C ALA A 564 5.11 -47.28 -8.05
N SER A 565 4.76 -48.22 -7.18
CA SER A 565 3.89 -47.95 -6.02
C SER A 565 4.43 -46.83 -5.11
N GLU A 566 5.74 -46.73 -4.92
CA GLU A 566 6.34 -45.65 -4.13
C GLU A 566 6.15 -44.28 -4.81
N LEU A 567 6.29 -44.22 -6.14
CA LEU A 567 6.08 -42.99 -6.90
C LEU A 567 4.61 -42.58 -6.90
N LYS A 568 3.68 -43.54 -7.03
CA LYS A 568 2.24 -43.29 -6.89
C LYS A 568 1.89 -42.73 -5.51
N ALA A 569 2.50 -43.27 -4.46
CA ALA A 569 2.32 -42.75 -3.11
C ALA A 569 2.79 -41.28 -3.03
N LYS A 570 4.00 -40.98 -3.51
CA LYS A 570 4.52 -39.60 -3.52
C LYS A 570 3.63 -38.65 -4.32
N ALA A 571 3.15 -39.09 -5.47
CA ALA A 571 2.30 -38.30 -6.35
C ALA A 571 0.94 -38.00 -5.69
N LEU A 572 0.25 -39.00 -5.12
CA LEU A 572 -1.04 -38.79 -4.47
C LEU A 572 -0.93 -37.91 -3.21
N PHE A 573 0.13 -38.08 -2.43
CA PHE A 573 0.41 -37.19 -1.30
C PHE A 573 0.65 -35.74 -1.76
N SER A 574 1.43 -35.56 -2.82
CA SER A 574 1.73 -34.24 -3.40
C SER A 574 0.51 -33.59 -4.04
N LEU A 575 -0.40 -34.38 -4.64
CA LEU A 575 -1.70 -33.90 -5.11
C LEU A 575 -2.51 -33.28 -3.97
N GLY A 576 -2.61 -33.97 -2.83
CA GLY A 576 -3.28 -33.43 -1.63
C GLY A 576 -2.63 -32.14 -1.13
N LEU A 577 -1.29 -32.07 -1.15
CA LEU A 577 -0.56 -30.83 -0.82
C LEU A 577 -0.81 -29.70 -1.81
N SER A 578 -0.91 -29.99 -3.12
CA SER A 578 -1.24 -28.98 -4.12
C SER A 578 -2.65 -28.46 -3.90
N GLN A 579 -3.65 -29.32 -3.67
CA GLN A 579 -5.02 -28.88 -3.37
C GLN A 579 -5.08 -28.02 -2.10
N LEU A 580 -4.35 -28.41 -1.05
CA LEU A 580 -4.20 -27.58 0.16
C LEU A 580 -3.50 -26.25 -0.14
N GLY A 581 -2.52 -26.24 -1.05
CA GLY A 581 -1.88 -25.04 -1.56
C GLY A 581 -2.85 -24.10 -2.29
N ILE A 582 -3.76 -24.64 -3.12
CA ILE A 582 -4.84 -23.87 -3.76
C ILE A 582 -5.74 -23.26 -2.68
N TYR A 583 -6.17 -24.06 -1.71
CA TYR A 583 -7.02 -23.60 -0.61
C TYR A 583 -6.38 -22.46 0.19
N ASN A 584 -5.08 -22.60 0.49
CA ASN A 584 -4.31 -21.62 1.23
C ASN A 584 -3.94 -20.37 0.44
N TRP A 585 -4.20 -20.36 -0.87
CA TRP A 585 -4.05 -19.17 -1.71
C TRP A 585 -5.12 -18.10 -1.39
N GLY A 586 -6.21 -18.50 -0.72
CA GLY A 586 -7.23 -17.60 -0.16
C GLY A 586 -8.27 -17.14 -1.18
N GLU A 587 -8.78 -15.92 -0.98
CA GLU A 587 -9.89 -15.33 -1.75
C GLU A 587 -9.72 -15.43 -3.27
N ASP A 588 -8.49 -15.34 -3.75
CA ASP A 588 -8.15 -15.50 -5.16
C ASP A 588 -8.47 -16.88 -5.74
N ALA A 589 -8.22 -17.94 -4.97
CA ALA A 589 -8.58 -19.28 -5.39
C ALA A 589 -10.10 -19.47 -5.35
N PHE A 590 -10.78 -18.87 -4.37
CA PHE A 590 -12.23 -19.03 -4.19
C PHE A 590 -13.07 -18.35 -5.28
N VAL A 591 -12.43 -17.56 -6.16
CA VAL A 591 -13.04 -17.10 -7.41
C VAL A 591 -13.23 -18.23 -8.41
N ALA A 592 -12.29 -19.18 -8.43
CA ALA A 592 -12.25 -20.28 -9.39
C ALA A 592 -12.76 -21.60 -8.80
N PHE A 593 -12.70 -21.76 -7.49
CA PHE A 593 -12.98 -23.01 -6.80
C PHE A 593 -14.03 -22.80 -5.71
N ASP A 594 -15.03 -23.68 -5.67
CA ASP A 594 -15.92 -23.72 -4.53
C ASP A 594 -15.14 -24.19 -3.29
N ARG A 595 -15.30 -23.44 -2.19
CA ARG A 595 -14.52 -23.66 -0.98
C ARG A 595 -14.84 -24.99 -0.31
N GLU A 596 -16.10 -25.41 -0.31
CA GLU A 596 -16.51 -26.66 0.32
C GLU A 596 -16.17 -27.84 -0.58
N GLU A 597 -16.35 -27.73 -1.90
CA GLU A 597 -15.91 -28.78 -2.85
C GLU A 597 -14.39 -29.01 -2.76
N LEU A 598 -13.57 -27.93 -2.77
CA LEU A 598 -12.12 -28.06 -2.64
C LEU A 598 -11.71 -28.69 -1.30
N LYS A 599 -12.46 -28.40 -0.24
CA LYS A 599 -12.24 -29.00 1.08
C LYS A 599 -12.56 -30.49 1.09
N GLU A 600 -13.67 -30.89 0.46
CA GLU A 600 -14.04 -32.30 0.30
C GLU A 600 -12.99 -33.05 -0.53
N ASP A 601 -12.48 -32.44 -1.59
CA ASP A 601 -11.42 -33.02 -2.44
C ASP A 601 -10.14 -33.27 -1.64
N ILE A 602 -9.67 -32.28 -0.87
CA ILE A 602 -8.47 -32.42 -0.03
C ILE A 602 -8.62 -33.58 0.96
N ILE A 603 -9.78 -33.64 1.65
CA ILE A 603 -10.06 -34.72 2.62
C ILE A 603 -10.08 -36.07 1.91
N SER A 604 -10.79 -36.16 0.79
CA SER A 604 -10.93 -37.39 -0.01
C SER A 604 -9.56 -37.91 -0.48
N THR A 605 -8.71 -37.02 -1.01
CA THR A 605 -7.38 -37.35 -1.51
C THR A 605 -6.47 -37.88 -0.40
N PHE A 606 -6.42 -37.23 0.77
CA PHE A 606 -5.61 -37.74 1.87
C PHE A 606 -6.18 -39.02 2.50
N GLU A 607 -7.50 -39.17 2.59
CA GLU A 607 -8.11 -40.43 3.04
C GLU A 607 -7.80 -41.59 2.08
N GLN A 608 -7.84 -41.33 0.78
CA GLN A 608 -7.43 -42.27 -0.25
C GLN A 608 -5.96 -42.65 -0.07
N PHE A 609 -5.08 -41.67 0.13
CA PHE A 609 -3.65 -41.91 0.34
C PHE A 609 -3.39 -42.83 1.53
N VAL A 610 -3.99 -42.55 2.69
CA VAL A 610 -3.80 -43.36 3.90
C VAL A 610 -4.37 -44.77 3.72
N ARG A 611 -5.46 -44.92 2.95
CA ARG A 611 -6.07 -46.23 2.66
C ARG A 611 -5.21 -47.08 1.72
N GLU A 612 -4.64 -46.47 0.68
CA GLU A 612 -3.89 -47.19 -0.36
C GLU A 612 -2.42 -47.41 0.03
N PHE A 613 -1.82 -46.49 0.79
CA PHE A 613 -0.40 -46.51 1.16
C PHE A 613 -0.17 -46.42 2.67
N PRO A 614 -0.80 -47.26 3.51
CA PRO A 614 -0.69 -47.18 4.98
C PRO A 614 0.71 -47.50 5.51
N SER A 615 1.59 -48.10 4.71
CA SER A 615 2.99 -48.34 5.09
C SER A 615 3.94 -47.23 4.62
N SER A 616 3.43 -46.18 3.98
CA SER A 616 4.25 -45.07 3.51
C SER A 616 4.79 -44.26 4.69
N THR A 617 6.00 -43.72 4.56
CA THR A 617 6.59 -42.82 5.57
C THR A 617 5.91 -41.44 5.63
N MET A 618 4.90 -41.19 4.79
CA MET A 618 4.11 -39.95 4.76
C MET A 618 2.67 -40.17 5.26
N ALA A 619 2.31 -41.39 5.67
CA ALA A 619 0.93 -41.72 6.06
C ALA A 619 0.50 -41.03 7.35
N ASP A 620 1.43 -40.84 8.28
CA ASP A 620 1.23 -40.09 9.52
C ASP A 620 1.18 -38.57 9.28
N ASP A 621 1.98 -38.03 8.35
CA ASP A 621 1.83 -36.64 7.86
C ASP A 621 0.45 -36.40 7.22
N ALA A 622 -0.04 -37.34 6.39
CA ALA A 622 -1.36 -37.24 5.77
C ALA A 622 -2.49 -37.27 6.80
N LEU A 623 -2.38 -38.12 7.83
CA LEU A 623 -3.31 -38.14 8.96
C LEU A 623 -3.27 -36.83 9.77
N LEU A 624 -2.09 -36.23 9.93
CA LEU A 624 -1.95 -34.95 10.62
C LEU A 624 -2.65 -33.84 9.83
N ALA A 625 -2.43 -33.77 8.51
CA ALA A 625 -3.11 -32.83 7.63
C ALA A 625 -4.64 -33.01 7.68
N LEU A 626 -5.14 -34.25 7.62
CA LEU A 626 -6.56 -34.56 7.77
C LEU A 626 -7.13 -34.07 9.11
N ALA A 627 -6.42 -34.30 10.22
CA ALA A 627 -6.85 -33.88 11.54
C ALA A 627 -6.97 -32.36 11.66
N ASP A 628 -5.94 -31.63 11.21
CA ASP A 628 -5.89 -30.18 11.28
C ASP A 628 -6.98 -29.55 10.40
N PHE A 629 -7.09 -30.03 9.16
CA PHE A 629 -7.98 -29.47 8.16
C PHE A 629 -9.47 -29.78 8.42
N SER A 630 -9.79 -31.01 8.85
CA SER A 630 -11.19 -31.41 9.12
C SER A 630 -11.64 -31.14 10.57
N GLY A 631 -10.69 -30.94 11.50
CA GLY A 631 -10.97 -30.86 12.93
C GLY A 631 -11.39 -32.19 13.57
N ARG A 632 -11.12 -33.33 12.92
CA ARG A 632 -11.47 -34.66 13.41
C ARG A 632 -10.35 -35.29 14.24
N ARG A 633 -10.67 -35.64 15.49
CA ARG A 633 -9.71 -36.22 16.45
C ARG A 633 -9.34 -37.67 16.14
N ASP A 634 -10.20 -38.42 15.47
CA ASP A 634 -9.96 -39.84 15.17
C ASP A 634 -8.75 -40.05 14.25
N TYR A 635 -8.39 -39.08 13.41
CA TYR A 635 -7.14 -39.16 12.65
C TYR A 635 -5.89 -39.05 13.55
N LEU A 636 -5.93 -38.23 14.62
CA LEU A 636 -4.84 -38.14 15.59
C LEU A 636 -4.69 -39.44 16.39
N GLU A 637 -5.81 -40.05 16.79
CA GLU A 637 -5.80 -41.35 17.48
C GLU A 637 -5.12 -42.43 16.62
N ARG A 638 -5.34 -42.40 15.30
CA ARG A 638 -4.66 -43.29 14.35
C ARG A 638 -3.16 -43.02 14.26
N ILE A 639 -2.70 -41.77 14.34
CA ILE A 639 -1.27 -41.47 14.43
C ILE A 639 -0.65 -42.16 15.65
N PHE A 640 -1.26 -42.00 16.84
CA PHE A 640 -0.73 -42.59 18.06
C PHE A 640 -0.80 -44.13 18.09
N SER A 641 -1.80 -44.72 17.45
CA SER A 641 -1.98 -46.17 17.37
C SER A 641 -1.08 -46.82 16.32
N ASP A 642 -1.16 -46.31 15.09
CA ASP A 642 -0.61 -46.97 13.91
C ASP A 642 0.85 -46.54 13.66
N TYR A 643 1.23 -45.34 14.12
CA TYR A 643 2.56 -44.74 13.95
C TYR A 643 3.14 -44.20 15.27
N PRO A 644 3.21 -45.00 16.36
CA PRO A 644 3.62 -44.53 17.69
C PRO A 644 5.08 -44.06 17.80
N GLN A 645 5.88 -44.26 16.75
CA GLN A 645 7.29 -43.83 16.67
C GLN A 645 7.51 -42.85 15.50
N GLY A 646 6.44 -42.37 14.86
CA GLY A 646 6.51 -41.36 13.80
C GLY A 646 7.03 -40.03 14.33
N ASP A 647 7.73 -39.28 13.48
CA ASP A 647 8.27 -37.97 13.82
C ASP A 647 7.18 -36.89 13.93
N VAL A 648 5.96 -37.18 13.45
CA VAL A 648 4.79 -36.31 13.58
C VAL A 648 4.06 -36.42 14.92
N VAL A 649 4.35 -37.44 15.75
CA VAL A 649 3.67 -37.65 17.05
C VAL A 649 3.68 -36.38 17.93
N PRO A 650 4.81 -35.66 18.10
CA PRO A 650 4.81 -34.42 18.90
C PRO A 650 3.91 -33.32 18.32
N LYS A 651 3.79 -33.24 16.98
CA LYS A 651 2.88 -32.28 16.32
C LYS A 651 1.42 -32.67 16.55
N ALA A 652 1.11 -33.96 16.50
CA ALA A 652 -0.22 -34.49 16.79
C ALA A 652 -0.64 -34.23 18.25
N GLU A 653 0.27 -34.38 19.22
CA GLU A 653 0.02 -34.03 20.62
C GLU A 653 -0.28 -32.53 20.79
N ALA A 654 0.53 -31.66 20.17
CA ALA A 654 0.32 -30.22 20.20
C ALA A 654 -1.03 -29.81 19.56
N LEU A 655 -1.40 -30.43 18.44
CA LEU A 655 -2.69 -30.19 17.80
C LEU A 655 -3.85 -30.70 18.67
N LEU A 656 -3.73 -31.86 19.31
CA LEU A 656 -4.76 -32.39 20.23
C LEU A 656 -5.00 -31.44 21.42
N GLU A 657 -3.93 -30.86 21.98
CA GLU A 657 -4.02 -29.84 23.01
C GLU A 657 -4.74 -28.59 22.48
N LYS A 658 -4.35 -28.10 21.30
CA LYS A 658 -4.99 -26.96 20.64
C LYS A 658 -6.49 -27.21 20.41
N MET A 659 -6.85 -28.39 19.91
CA MET A 659 -8.24 -28.84 19.69
C MET A 659 -9.08 -28.99 20.96
N SER A 660 -8.45 -28.96 22.13
CA SER A 660 -9.15 -28.99 23.43
C SER A 660 -9.53 -27.58 23.91
N SER A 661 -8.97 -26.54 23.28
CA SER A 661 -9.36 -25.15 23.54
C SER A 661 -10.80 -24.89 23.07
N PRO A 662 -11.65 -24.21 23.87
CA PRO A 662 -12.96 -23.77 23.43
C PRO A 662 -12.90 -22.71 22.31
N TYR A 663 -11.71 -22.17 22.05
CA TYR A 663 -11.44 -21.22 20.97
C TYR A 663 -10.83 -21.88 19.74
N TYR A 664 -10.68 -23.21 19.73
CA TYR A 664 -10.24 -23.91 18.53
C TYR A 664 -11.31 -23.81 17.46
N SER A 665 -10.98 -23.08 16.41
CA SER A 665 -11.53 -23.33 15.09
C SER A 665 -10.45 -24.07 14.32
N PRO A 666 -10.79 -25.09 13.50
CA PRO A 666 -9.90 -25.50 12.41
C PRO A 666 -9.44 -24.21 11.70
N GLU A 667 -8.14 -24.08 11.43
CA GLU A 667 -7.51 -22.82 10.95
C GLU A 667 -8.16 -22.28 9.66
N TYR A 668 -8.99 -23.09 9.02
CA TYR A 668 -9.55 -22.91 7.70
C TYR A 668 -11.06 -22.57 7.68
N ARG A 669 -11.62 -22.03 8.77
CA ARG A 669 -13.07 -21.72 8.88
C ARG A 669 -13.46 -20.24 8.72
N HIS A 670 -12.54 -19.38 8.26
CA HIS A 670 -12.79 -17.94 8.06
C HIS A 670 -13.22 -17.63 6.65
#